data_AF-A0A957ZU26-F1
#
_entry.id   AF-A0A957ZU26-F1
#
_cell.length_a   1.000
_cell.length_b   1.000
_cell.length_c   1.000
_cell.angle_alpha   90.00
_cell.angle_beta   90.00
_cell.angle_gamma   90.00
#
_symmetry.space_group_name_H-M   'P 1'
#
loop_
_entity.id
_entity.type
_entity.pdbx_description
1 polymer ?
#
loop_
_entity_poly.entity_id
_entity_poly.type
_entity_poly.pdbx_seq_one_letter_code
_entity_poly.pdbx_strand_id
1 'polypeptide(L)'
;NVADPFTPRVVGAFNTPAPAYAVDTVGAVAYVGEAGGLRILDLTDPAAPSQLGHYDAGSDVVSVDVAGAIAYVGTAGFSGALQIVDVATPAAPVLLGQISGNNNGGLDVKAVGSVVYLAEGNTYFDPGFRIIDVSNPRAPRDIGDPGASWAPRRLAIAGQYAFLADTDVGFGRHGFAIVNVGTPDVLSEAARYQGIGALHRVFGAGATLFVAEERRVTAITVEDPARPDVLDQLDIATVQDGFAQGERLYLTVKDENFLDFADWQLRIIDMANPRDLGELGLFDNGEGGVDGGGVFVADGRVYMTVALSDYLDSALIMLDVADASSPEKLASVVIPDIAWRLQVRNNLVYVAGDGSGLHIYAVTSAPGLELRATVDTLGEVYDVALAGEAAFLADGTRGITVYDVGDPQAPAYVNRLAMPSTVTAVQILTDQAFVTDADSGLHVVDVGDPRSLVERANFDTPGQAQDLYVADDWTIYVADGEGGLFVLEYARATTNYLPIVRRRVPPTFPRISNGYFDLPADTSWDQSSSRGESLIYSEDDVSDTLGQEFRAHSSPNVAWLGGVADEESILRQRVWLPSDFADVRLSFVYRIGANEKDCGHDQAYVEIGSARLATFDLCQVNNKVDWQRYEINLAGFVGQTVDVTFRSTQDNTEISNWFLDSVILCDGTSLHPCE
;
A
#
# COMPACT_ATOMS: atom_id res chain seq x y z
N ASN A 1 29.87 38.63 -11.34
CA ASN A 1 30.15 37.76 -12.49
C ASN A 1 31.16 36.73 -12.02
N VAL A 2 30.75 35.47 -11.99
CA VAL A 2 31.53 34.31 -11.54
C VAL A 2 31.92 33.39 -12.71
N ALA A 3 31.78 33.85 -13.95
CA ALA A 3 32.17 33.09 -15.14
C ALA A 3 33.66 32.75 -15.17
N ASP A 4 34.48 33.56 -14.50
CA ASP A 4 35.84 33.19 -14.11
C ASP A 4 35.86 32.97 -12.58
N PRO A 5 36.00 31.73 -12.09
CA PRO A 5 36.02 31.43 -10.67
C PRO A 5 37.26 31.98 -9.95
N PHE A 6 38.33 32.32 -10.68
CA PHE A 6 39.55 32.89 -10.12
C PHE A 6 39.53 34.41 -10.06
N THR A 7 38.62 35.06 -10.80
CA THR A 7 38.49 36.52 -10.80
C THR A 7 37.02 36.97 -10.70
N PRO A 8 36.34 36.67 -9.58
CA PRO A 8 34.98 37.16 -9.36
C PRO A 8 34.95 38.70 -9.38
N ARG A 9 34.01 39.27 -10.15
CA ARG A 9 33.82 40.72 -10.24
C ARG A 9 32.43 41.14 -9.79
N VAL A 10 32.34 42.25 -9.05
CA VAL A 10 31.08 42.91 -8.72
C VAL A 10 30.44 43.43 -10.02
N VAL A 11 29.17 43.09 -10.26
CA VAL A 11 28.41 43.51 -11.45
C VAL A 11 27.51 44.70 -11.14
N GLY A 12 26.95 44.72 -9.94
CA GLY A 12 26.15 45.81 -9.38
C GLY A 12 26.10 45.68 -7.86
N ALA A 13 25.56 46.70 -7.20
CA ALA A 13 25.38 46.72 -5.75
C ALA A 13 24.12 47.52 -5.40
N PHE A 14 23.44 47.11 -4.34
CA PHE A 14 22.32 47.83 -3.75
C PHE A 14 22.64 48.10 -2.28
N ASN A 15 22.50 49.35 -1.84
CA ASN A 15 22.67 49.71 -0.45
C ASN A 15 21.33 49.55 0.28
N THR A 16 21.21 48.50 1.09
CA THR A 16 20.06 48.34 1.98
C THR A 16 20.11 49.40 3.09
N PRO A 17 18.95 49.91 3.54
CA PRO A 17 18.90 50.90 4.62
C PRO A 17 19.19 50.30 6.00
N ALA A 18 19.13 48.97 6.11
CA ALA A 18 19.41 48.19 7.30
C ALA A 18 20.43 47.07 7.01
N PRO A 19 21.09 46.49 8.03
CA PRO A 19 21.94 45.32 7.86
C PRO A 19 21.17 44.17 7.20
N ALA A 20 21.73 43.61 6.12
CA ALA A 20 21.19 42.42 5.46
C ALA A 20 21.81 41.15 6.06
N TYR A 21 20.98 40.16 6.38
CA TYR A 21 21.36 38.92 7.04
C TYR A 21 21.22 37.69 6.15
N ALA A 22 20.21 37.68 5.29
CA ALA A 22 19.90 36.56 4.40
C ALA A 22 19.50 37.05 3.02
N VAL A 23 19.72 36.22 2.01
CA VAL A 23 19.27 36.46 0.64
C VAL A 23 18.85 35.15 0.00
N ASP A 24 17.73 35.20 -0.71
CA ASP A 24 17.32 34.15 -1.64
C ASP A 24 16.83 34.77 -2.95
N THR A 25 16.79 33.99 -4.03
CA THR A 25 16.47 34.47 -5.37
C THR A 25 15.53 33.55 -6.11
N VAL A 26 14.48 34.12 -6.72
CA VAL A 26 13.60 33.41 -7.66
C VAL A 26 13.64 34.14 -8.99
N GLY A 27 14.28 33.53 -9.99
CA GLY A 27 14.51 34.16 -11.28
C GLY A 27 15.31 35.46 -11.14
N ALA A 28 14.73 36.57 -11.61
CA ALA A 28 15.34 37.90 -11.56
C ALA A 28 14.92 38.72 -10.33
N VAL A 29 14.36 38.10 -9.29
CA VAL A 29 13.94 38.78 -8.05
C VAL A 29 14.78 38.28 -6.88
N ALA A 30 15.30 39.21 -6.07
CA ALA A 30 15.99 38.90 -4.82
C ALA A 30 15.15 39.30 -3.60
N TYR A 31 15.19 38.43 -2.60
CA TYR A 31 14.50 38.54 -1.34
C TYR A 31 15.55 38.65 -0.24
N VAL A 32 15.71 39.84 0.32
CA VAL A 32 16.77 40.17 1.26
C VAL A 32 16.17 40.33 2.65
N GLY A 33 16.51 39.40 3.55
CA GLY A 33 16.21 39.52 4.96
C GLY A 33 17.13 40.56 5.60
N GLU A 34 16.56 41.55 6.26
CA GLU A 34 17.29 42.64 6.90
C GLU A 34 16.72 42.96 8.29
N ALA A 35 17.40 43.84 9.02
CA ALA A 35 16.85 44.35 10.28
C ALA A 35 15.55 45.10 10.00
N GLY A 36 14.46 44.66 10.64
CA GLY A 36 13.12 45.21 10.45
C GLY A 36 12.29 44.66 9.29
N GLY A 37 12.75 43.65 8.53
CA GLY A 37 11.86 43.01 7.55
C GLY A 37 12.51 42.29 6.38
N LEU A 38 11.67 41.99 5.38
CA LEU A 38 12.05 41.39 4.10
C LEU A 38 11.94 42.44 2.99
N ARG A 39 13.06 42.74 2.34
CA ARG A 39 13.13 43.63 1.18
C ARG A 39 13.14 42.83 -0.11
N ILE A 40 12.41 43.30 -1.11
CA ILE A 40 12.27 42.61 -2.40
C ILE A 40 12.85 43.50 -3.49
N LEU A 41 13.80 42.97 -4.26
CA LEU A 41 14.59 43.69 -5.26
C LEU A 41 14.41 43.07 -6.65
N ASP A 42 14.35 43.93 -7.66
CA ASP A 42 14.46 43.56 -9.08
C ASP A 42 15.94 43.48 -9.48
N LEU A 43 16.33 42.35 -10.04
CA LEU A 43 17.65 42.04 -10.59
C LEU A 43 17.60 41.78 -12.11
N THR A 44 16.54 42.21 -12.81
CA THR A 44 16.45 42.10 -14.28
C THR A 44 17.64 42.76 -14.96
N ASP A 45 18.10 43.90 -14.44
CA ASP A 45 19.43 44.43 -14.70
C ASP A 45 20.33 44.23 -13.47
N PRO A 46 21.24 43.22 -13.47
CA PRO A 46 22.11 42.96 -12.33
C PRO A 46 23.17 44.06 -12.12
N ALA A 47 23.37 44.97 -13.08
CA ALA A 47 24.24 46.13 -12.91
C ALA A 47 23.54 47.28 -12.16
N ALA A 48 22.20 47.32 -12.16
CA ALA A 48 21.39 48.33 -11.51
C ALA A 48 20.19 47.73 -10.76
N PRO A 49 20.42 47.00 -9.66
CA PRO A 49 19.33 46.50 -8.82
C PRO A 49 18.42 47.62 -8.33
N SER A 50 17.11 47.37 -8.29
CA SER A 50 16.12 48.33 -7.77
C SER A 50 15.14 47.68 -6.81
N GLN A 51 14.48 48.46 -5.96
CA GLN A 51 13.52 47.91 -5.00
C GLN A 51 12.13 47.77 -5.60
N LEU A 52 11.53 46.59 -5.42
CA LEU A 52 10.14 46.30 -5.74
C LEU A 52 9.22 46.56 -4.54
N GLY A 53 9.59 46.08 -3.36
CA GLY A 53 8.76 46.18 -2.15
C GLY A 53 9.50 45.90 -0.85
N HIS A 54 8.76 46.00 0.25
CA HIS A 54 9.26 45.74 1.61
C HIS A 54 8.11 45.21 2.48
N TYR A 55 8.38 44.14 3.21
CA TYR A 55 7.52 43.56 4.22
C TYR A 55 8.11 43.84 5.60
N ASP A 56 7.34 44.52 6.46
CA ASP A 56 7.71 44.73 7.86
C ASP A 56 7.35 43.50 8.68
N ALA A 57 8.37 42.74 9.10
CA ALA A 57 8.21 41.52 9.89
C ALA A 57 8.01 41.80 11.39
N GLY A 58 8.09 43.06 11.83
CA GLY A 58 8.09 43.47 13.24
C GLY A 58 9.35 43.06 14.01
N SER A 59 10.33 42.45 13.33
CA SER A 59 11.60 41.95 13.87
C SER A 59 12.62 41.73 12.74
N ASP A 60 13.84 41.38 13.11
CA ASP A 60 14.91 41.09 12.14
C ASP A 60 14.63 39.78 11.40
N VAL A 61 14.74 39.80 10.07
CA VAL A 61 14.64 38.59 9.24
C VAL A 61 16.03 38.03 9.01
N VAL A 62 16.33 36.88 9.61
CA VAL A 62 17.68 36.29 9.65
C VAL A 62 17.87 35.10 8.71
N SER A 63 16.78 34.52 8.22
CA SER A 63 16.79 33.51 7.15
C SER A 63 15.60 33.71 6.22
N VAL A 64 15.80 33.40 4.94
CA VAL A 64 14.80 33.52 3.88
C VAL A 64 14.95 32.31 2.95
N ASP A 65 13.84 31.65 2.67
CA ASP A 65 13.74 30.61 1.64
C ASP A 65 12.45 30.82 0.85
N VAL A 66 12.52 30.88 -0.47
CA VAL A 66 11.40 31.27 -1.33
C VAL A 66 11.04 30.13 -2.27
N ALA A 67 9.84 29.59 -2.09
CA ALA A 67 9.27 28.57 -2.96
C ALA A 67 8.17 29.19 -3.83
N GLY A 68 8.54 29.57 -5.05
CA GLY A 68 7.62 30.18 -6.02
C GLY A 68 7.11 31.54 -5.55
N ALA A 69 5.85 31.58 -5.11
CA ALA A 69 5.15 32.81 -4.69
C ALA A 69 5.13 33.03 -3.16
N ILE A 70 5.78 32.17 -2.39
CA ILE A 70 5.76 32.21 -0.93
C ILE A 70 7.20 32.34 -0.42
N ALA A 71 7.43 33.31 0.46
CA ALA A 71 8.66 33.46 1.22
C ALA A 71 8.46 32.95 2.65
N TYR A 72 9.30 32.02 3.05
CA TYR A 72 9.40 31.53 4.42
C TYR A 72 10.54 32.28 5.09
N VAL A 73 10.21 33.09 6.11
CA VAL A 73 11.16 33.98 6.75
C VAL A 73 11.35 33.60 8.21
N GLY A 74 12.61 33.31 8.57
CA GLY A 74 13.04 33.11 9.95
C GLY A 74 13.21 34.47 10.63
N THR A 75 12.49 34.69 11.73
CA THR A 75 12.52 35.95 12.48
C THR A 75 13.27 35.81 13.80
N ALA A 76 14.06 36.83 14.15
CA ALA A 76 14.78 36.86 15.43
C ALA A 76 13.88 37.35 16.58
N GLY A 77 14.08 36.79 17.77
CA GLY A 77 13.42 37.26 19.00
C GLY A 77 12.06 36.64 19.31
N PHE A 78 11.25 37.34 20.12
CA PHE A 78 10.03 36.81 20.75
C PHE A 78 8.75 36.91 19.90
N SER A 79 8.83 37.51 18.71
CA SER A 79 7.67 37.87 17.88
C SER A 79 7.22 36.77 16.92
N GLY A 80 7.95 35.67 16.83
CA GLY A 80 7.68 34.53 15.93
C GLY A 80 9.01 33.88 15.54
N ALA A 81 9.03 32.56 15.31
CA ALA A 81 10.21 31.88 14.80
C ALA A 81 10.18 31.76 13.26
N LEU A 82 9.00 31.56 12.69
CA LEU A 82 8.78 31.52 11.25
C LEU A 82 7.56 32.37 10.89
N GLN A 83 7.71 33.26 9.90
CA GLN A 83 6.59 33.90 9.22
C GLN A 83 6.54 33.43 7.77
N ILE A 84 5.32 33.27 7.25
CA ILE A 84 5.06 32.80 5.89
C ILE A 84 4.40 33.95 5.13
N VAL A 85 5.07 34.46 4.11
CA VAL A 85 4.72 35.71 3.44
C VAL A 85 4.38 35.43 1.98
N ASP A 86 3.21 35.87 1.54
CA ASP A 86 2.85 35.94 0.13
C ASP A 86 3.69 37.02 -0.55
N VAL A 87 4.45 36.60 -1.54
CA VAL A 87 5.29 37.48 -2.38
C VAL A 87 4.94 37.37 -3.87
N ALA A 88 3.76 36.83 -4.20
CA ALA A 88 3.26 36.76 -5.58
C ALA A 88 3.23 38.13 -6.26
N THR A 89 2.99 39.18 -5.47
CA THR A 89 3.15 40.57 -5.88
C THR A 89 4.31 41.21 -5.10
N PRO A 90 5.53 41.24 -5.66
CA PRO A 90 6.73 41.77 -4.99
C PRO A 90 6.60 43.17 -4.39
N ALA A 91 5.74 44.02 -4.96
CA ALA A 91 5.51 45.38 -4.47
C ALA A 91 4.59 45.46 -3.25
N ALA A 92 3.86 44.40 -2.94
CA ALA A 92 2.87 44.35 -1.87
C ALA A 92 2.87 42.98 -1.16
N PRO A 93 3.96 42.64 -0.44
CA PRO A 93 4.05 41.38 0.30
C PRO A 93 3.08 41.34 1.49
N VAL A 94 2.50 40.17 1.78
CA VAL A 94 1.45 40.01 2.80
C VAL A 94 1.71 38.79 3.67
N LEU A 95 1.64 38.95 5.00
CA LEU A 95 1.70 37.82 5.93
C LEU A 95 0.52 36.85 5.73
N LEU A 96 0.83 35.58 5.47
CA LEU A 96 -0.15 34.51 5.38
C LEU A 96 -0.36 33.83 6.74
N GLY A 97 0.73 33.45 7.40
CA GLY A 97 0.70 32.70 8.67
C GLY A 97 2.04 32.75 9.40
N GLN A 98 2.08 32.25 10.62
CA GLN A 98 3.28 32.26 11.46
C GLN A 98 3.30 31.10 12.46
N ILE A 99 4.50 30.67 12.85
CA ILE A 99 4.76 29.79 13.99
C ILE A 99 5.48 30.59 15.07
N SER A 100 4.91 30.59 16.27
CA SER A 100 5.52 31.22 17.44
C SER A 100 6.74 30.42 17.91
N GLY A 101 7.82 31.14 18.24
CA GLY A 101 9.03 30.55 18.79
C GLY A 101 8.94 30.28 20.30
N ASN A 102 9.80 29.39 20.79
CA ASN A 102 10.06 29.11 22.21
C ASN A 102 11.02 30.12 22.89
N ASN A 103 11.09 31.35 22.39
CA ASN A 103 11.95 32.47 22.85
C ASN A 103 13.33 32.64 22.18
N ASN A 104 13.69 31.84 21.15
CA ASN A 104 15.04 31.89 20.57
C ASN A 104 15.15 32.24 19.06
N GLY A 105 14.04 32.55 18.39
CA GLY A 105 14.01 32.96 16.97
C GLY A 105 14.33 31.83 15.97
N GLY A 106 13.88 31.96 14.73
CA GLY A 106 14.17 31.02 13.64
C GLY A 106 15.48 31.37 12.96
N LEU A 107 16.52 30.58 13.20
CA LEU A 107 17.89 30.86 12.75
C LEU A 107 18.14 30.48 11.30
N ASP A 108 17.54 29.39 10.83
CA ASP A 108 17.62 28.99 9.43
C ASP A 108 16.36 28.24 9.00
N VAL A 109 15.97 28.41 7.74
CA VAL A 109 14.73 27.90 7.14
C VAL A 109 15.04 27.26 5.80
N LYS A 110 14.52 26.06 5.55
CA LYS A 110 14.42 25.48 4.20
C LYS A 110 13.05 24.88 3.97
N ALA A 111 12.45 25.21 2.83
CA ALA A 111 11.19 24.67 2.37
C ALA A 111 11.44 23.60 1.29
N VAL A 112 10.81 22.44 1.45
CA VAL A 112 10.77 21.38 0.45
C VAL A 112 9.33 20.92 0.29
N GLY A 113 8.74 21.24 -0.87
CA GLY A 113 7.32 20.98 -1.12
C GLY A 113 6.43 21.71 -0.10
N SER A 114 5.71 20.94 0.70
CA SER A 114 4.80 21.41 1.75
C SER A 114 5.39 21.38 3.15
N VAL A 115 6.70 21.16 3.28
CA VAL A 115 7.38 21.03 4.57
C VAL A 115 8.42 22.13 4.69
N VAL A 116 8.48 22.77 5.85
CA VAL A 116 9.53 23.71 6.24
C VAL A 116 10.34 23.11 7.38
N TYR A 117 11.64 23.02 7.19
CA TYR A 117 12.61 22.69 8.22
C TYR A 117 13.13 23.98 8.82
N LEU A 118 13.03 24.08 10.15
CA LEU A 118 13.33 25.28 10.90
C LEU A 118 14.36 24.95 11.99
N ALA A 119 15.53 25.56 11.88
CA ALA A 119 16.55 25.52 12.92
C ALA A 119 16.33 26.67 13.91
N GLU A 120 16.33 26.34 15.20
CA GLU A 120 16.05 27.26 16.29
C GLU A 120 16.94 26.97 17.51
N GLY A 121 16.94 27.91 18.46
CA GLY A 121 17.62 27.72 19.74
C GLY A 121 18.97 28.42 19.78
N ASN A 122 19.22 29.10 20.89
CA ASN A 122 20.47 29.85 21.11
C ASN A 122 21.27 29.29 22.30
N THR A 123 20.76 28.27 23.01
CA THR A 123 21.39 27.73 24.23
C THR A 123 21.17 26.24 24.41
N TYR A 124 22.04 25.62 25.20
CA TYR A 124 22.09 24.19 25.54
C TYR A 124 20.80 23.63 26.20
N PHE A 125 19.93 24.50 26.73
CA PHE A 125 18.72 24.10 27.46
C PHE A 125 17.43 24.24 26.64
N ASP A 126 17.55 24.70 25.39
CA ASP A 126 16.43 24.90 24.48
C ASP A 126 16.87 24.59 23.04
N PRO A 127 17.34 23.35 22.77
CA PRO A 127 17.65 22.91 21.41
C PRO A 127 16.36 22.93 20.58
N GLY A 128 16.44 23.41 19.33
CA GLY A 128 15.29 23.44 18.45
C GLY A 128 15.65 23.06 17.02
N PHE A 129 15.14 21.93 16.57
CA PHE A 129 14.97 21.67 15.14
C PHE A 129 13.51 21.26 14.95
N ARG A 130 12.79 21.96 14.07
CA ARG A 130 11.37 21.72 13.85
C ARG A 130 11.08 21.41 12.40
N ILE A 131 10.17 20.47 12.23
CA ILE A 131 9.57 20.12 10.95
C ILE A 131 8.15 20.70 10.97
N ILE A 132 7.84 21.55 10.00
CA ILE A 132 6.60 22.31 9.95
C ILE A 132 5.87 21.97 8.66
N ASP A 133 4.64 21.49 8.79
CA ASP A 133 3.70 21.31 7.71
C ASP A 133 3.13 22.69 7.31
N VAL A 134 3.49 23.11 6.10
CA VAL A 134 3.05 24.36 5.45
C VAL A 134 2.18 24.06 4.22
N SER A 135 1.58 22.88 4.13
CA SER A 135 0.52 22.62 3.17
C SER A 135 -0.53 23.74 3.19
N ASN A 136 -0.77 24.33 4.38
CA ASN A 136 -1.46 25.61 4.57
C ASN A 136 -0.52 26.74 5.00
N PRO A 137 -0.11 27.62 4.09
CA PRO A 137 0.67 28.81 4.44
C PRO A 137 -0.03 29.74 5.44
N ARG A 138 -1.36 29.72 5.52
CA ARG A 138 -2.16 30.56 6.43
C ARG A 138 -2.39 29.93 7.81
N ALA A 139 -2.15 28.63 7.96
CA ALA A 139 -2.27 27.91 9.22
C ALA A 139 -1.19 26.83 9.29
N PRO A 140 0.09 27.23 9.39
CA PRO A 140 1.19 26.28 9.49
C PRO A 140 1.07 25.45 10.77
N ARG A 141 1.52 24.20 10.72
CA ARG A 141 1.48 23.27 11.85
C ARG A 141 2.86 22.68 12.12
N ASP A 142 3.31 22.79 13.36
CA ASP A 142 4.49 22.10 13.87
C ASP A 142 4.20 20.59 13.94
N ILE A 143 4.98 19.76 13.23
CA ILE A 143 4.78 18.30 13.14
C ILE A 143 5.92 17.49 13.77
N GLY A 144 6.90 18.13 14.41
CA GLY A 144 7.82 17.46 15.33
C GLY A 144 9.29 17.86 15.23
N ASP A 145 10.09 17.30 16.13
CA ASP A 145 11.55 17.34 16.20
C ASP A 145 12.09 15.90 16.08
N PRO A 146 12.85 15.55 15.03
CA PRO A 146 13.42 14.22 14.82
C PRO A 146 14.54 13.84 15.81
N GLY A 147 14.66 14.53 16.94
CA GLY A 147 15.59 14.17 18.01
C GLY A 147 16.95 14.83 17.87
N ALA A 148 17.03 16.02 17.26
CA ALA A 148 18.26 16.80 17.25
C ALA A 148 18.54 17.32 18.68
N SER A 149 19.31 16.55 19.45
CA SER A 149 19.68 16.84 20.85
C SER A 149 20.60 18.06 21.06
N TRP A 150 20.77 18.89 20.03
CA TRP A 150 21.61 20.09 20.01
C TRP A 150 21.02 21.10 19.02
N ALA A 151 21.35 22.39 19.17
CA ALA A 151 20.74 23.48 18.40
C ALA A 151 21.48 23.72 17.07
N PRO A 152 20.99 23.22 15.92
CA PRO A 152 21.62 23.54 14.65
C PRO A 152 21.41 25.03 14.33
N ARG A 153 22.41 25.66 13.73
CA ARG A 153 22.31 27.07 13.29
C ARG A 153 22.14 27.20 11.79
N ARG A 154 22.51 26.16 11.04
CA ARG A 154 22.43 26.11 9.59
C ARG A 154 21.93 24.75 9.15
N LEU A 155 21.13 24.76 8.09
CA LEU A 155 20.62 23.55 7.49
C LEU A 155 20.69 23.58 5.96
N ALA A 156 20.92 22.41 5.37
CA ALA A 156 20.83 22.18 3.93
C ALA A 156 20.05 20.89 3.67
N ILE A 157 19.24 20.85 2.62
CA ILE A 157 18.47 19.65 2.25
C ILE A 157 18.98 19.10 0.92
N ALA A 158 19.23 17.79 0.86
CA ALA A 158 19.45 17.09 -0.40
C ALA A 158 18.74 15.74 -0.38
N GLY A 159 17.75 15.57 -1.28
CA GLY A 159 16.89 14.40 -1.29
C GLY A 159 16.15 14.24 0.05
N GLN A 160 16.23 13.04 0.63
CA GLN A 160 15.64 12.71 1.93
C GLN A 160 16.51 13.07 3.14
N TYR A 161 17.61 13.81 2.99
CA TYR A 161 18.52 14.11 4.09
C TYR A 161 18.62 15.62 4.37
N ALA A 162 18.54 15.98 5.65
CA ALA A 162 18.90 17.28 6.17
C ALA A 162 20.31 17.23 6.75
N PHE A 163 21.14 18.16 6.34
CA PHE A 163 22.49 18.38 6.82
C PHE A 163 22.47 19.54 7.80
N LEU A 164 22.69 19.24 9.07
CA LEU A 164 22.60 20.17 10.18
C LEU A 164 24.02 20.54 10.64
N ALA A 165 24.32 21.82 10.75
CA ALA A 165 25.61 22.31 11.21
C ALA A 165 25.49 23.23 12.43
N ASP A 166 26.32 22.97 13.44
CA ASP A 166 26.50 23.87 14.59
C ASP A 166 27.62 24.86 14.32
N THR A 167 27.43 26.09 14.79
CA THR A 167 28.52 27.02 15.06
C THR A 167 28.36 27.58 16.48
N ASP A 168 28.87 26.81 17.45
CA ASP A 168 29.43 27.26 18.72
C ASP A 168 28.45 27.70 19.83
N VAL A 169 28.37 26.86 20.88
CA VAL A 169 28.03 27.29 22.26
C VAL A 169 29.04 26.70 23.27
N GLY A 170 30.28 27.18 23.24
CA GLY A 170 31.10 27.36 24.45
C GLY A 170 31.81 26.13 25.07
N PHE A 171 31.64 24.92 24.54
CA PHE A 171 32.29 23.70 25.08
C PHE A 171 33.00 22.81 24.05
N GLY A 172 33.31 23.33 22.85
CA GLY A 172 34.23 22.65 21.91
C GLY A 172 33.67 21.40 21.22
N ARG A 173 32.35 21.23 21.13
CA ARG A 173 31.73 20.23 20.24
C ARG A 173 31.32 20.92 18.95
N HIS A 174 32.05 20.66 17.87
CA HIS A 174 31.60 20.96 16.51
C HIS A 174 30.77 19.78 16.03
N GLY A 175 29.47 20.01 15.82
CA GLY A 175 28.53 18.99 15.36
C GLY A 175 28.16 19.23 13.91
N PHE A 176 28.30 18.20 13.09
CA PHE A 176 27.59 18.06 11.83
C PHE A 176 26.76 16.80 11.95
N ALA A 177 25.45 16.90 11.74
CA ALA A 177 24.56 15.76 11.71
C ALA A 177 23.91 15.65 10.33
N ILE A 178 23.72 14.41 9.91
CA ILE A 178 22.87 14.08 8.77
C ILE A 178 21.63 13.41 9.38
N VAL A 179 20.48 14.04 9.18
CA VAL A 179 19.19 13.57 9.68
C VAL A 179 18.36 13.15 8.48
N ASN A 180 17.76 11.96 8.52
CA ASN A 180 16.79 11.58 7.51
C ASN A 180 15.50 12.40 7.72
N VAL A 181 15.09 13.10 6.68
CA VAL A 181 13.92 13.97 6.61
C VAL A 181 13.01 13.62 5.43
N GLY A 182 13.21 12.46 4.80
CA GLY A 182 12.26 11.89 3.85
C GLY A 182 10.90 11.73 4.51
N THR A 183 9.83 11.80 3.72
CA THR A 183 8.48 11.49 4.21
C THR A 183 8.49 10.10 4.85
N PRO A 184 8.10 9.95 6.12
CA PRO A 184 7.85 8.62 6.66
C PRO A 184 6.62 8.06 5.94
N ASP A 185 6.72 6.84 5.44
CA ASP A 185 5.52 6.04 5.27
C ASP A 185 4.92 5.87 6.67
N VAL A 186 3.82 6.56 6.93
CA VAL A 186 3.31 6.69 8.30
C VAL A 186 2.63 5.39 8.69
N LEU A 187 3.25 4.64 9.59
CA LEU A 187 2.56 3.66 10.40
C LEU A 187 1.79 4.39 11.49
N SER A 188 0.50 4.11 11.61
CA SER A 188 -0.31 4.59 12.72
C SER A 188 -1.04 3.44 13.38
N GLU A 189 -1.03 3.44 14.72
CA GLU A 189 -1.87 2.55 15.53
C GLU A 189 -3.34 2.88 15.26
N ALA A 190 -4.03 1.98 14.56
CA ALA A 190 -5.47 2.04 14.38
C ALA A 190 -6.17 1.55 15.65
N ALA A 191 -5.65 0.47 16.24
CA ALA A 191 -6.13 -0.05 17.52
C ALA A 191 -5.15 -1.03 18.19
N ARG A 192 -5.48 -1.39 19.44
CA ARG A 192 -4.74 -2.33 20.27
C ARG A 192 -5.66 -3.16 21.17
N TYR A 193 -5.36 -4.45 21.29
CA TYR A 193 -6.12 -5.40 22.10
C TYR A 193 -5.24 -6.07 23.15
N GLN A 194 -5.48 -5.73 24.43
CA GLN A 194 -4.73 -6.26 25.59
C GLN A 194 -5.50 -7.33 26.38
N GLY A 195 -6.70 -7.71 25.97
CA GLY A 195 -7.55 -8.67 26.68
C GLY A 195 -7.30 -10.14 26.35
N ILE A 196 -6.29 -10.43 25.51
CA ILE A 196 -6.14 -11.68 24.74
C ILE A 196 -4.83 -12.41 25.14
N GLY A 197 -4.26 -12.15 26.33
CA GLY A 197 -3.02 -12.84 26.76
C GLY A 197 -1.79 -12.58 25.87
N ALA A 198 -0.74 -13.39 26.03
CA ALA A 198 0.45 -13.31 25.19
C ALA A 198 0.16 -13.92 23.81
N LEU A 199 0.29 -13.11 22.76
CA LEU A 199 0.00 -13.52 21.39
C LEU A 199 1.26 -13.94 20.64
N HIS A 200 1.19 -15.15 20.07
CA HIS A 200 2.31 -15.75 19.36
C HIS A 200 2.11 -15.82 17.85
N ARG A 201 0.86 -15.97 17.39
CA ARG A 201 0.52 -16.13 15.97
C ARG A 201 -0.71 -15.34 15.57
N VAL A 202 -0.67 -14.84 14.33
CA VAL A 202 -1.78 -14.13 13.72
C VAL A 202 -1.87 -14.48 12.24
N PHE A 203 -3.06 -14.85 11.78
CA PHE A 203 -3.32 -15.18 10.38
C PHE A 203 -4.77 -14.85 10.01
N GLY A 204 -5.02 -14.47 8.75
CA GLY A 204 -6.32 -13.99 8.30
C GLY A 204 -6.95 -14.82 7.18
N ALA A 205 -8.27 -14.70 7.07
CA ALA A 205 -9.09 -15.26 6.00
C ALA A 205 -10.22 -14.28 5.65
N GLY A 206 -10.01 -13.46 4.62
CA GLY A 206 -10.95 -12.40 4.26
C GLY A 206 -11.16 -11.41 5.41
N ALA A 207 -12.41 -11.26 5.86
CA ALA A 207 -12.78 -10.36 6.96
C ALA A 207 -12.65 -10.98 8.36
N THR A 208 -12.09 -12.19 8.48
CA THR A 208 -11.86 -12.85 9.77
C THR A 208 -10.37 -12.94 10.05
N LEU A 209 -9.95 -12.53 11.25
CA LEU A 209 -8.62 -12.69 11.79
C LEU A 209 -8.63 -13.75 12.88
N PHE A 210 -7.63 -14.61 12.88
CA PHE A 210 -7.40 -15.59 13.93
C PHE A 210 -6.16 -15.21 14.70
N VAL A 211 -6.28 -15.21 16.02
CA VAL A 211 -5.17 -15.00 16.93
C VAL A 211 -5.03 -16.22 17.82
N ALA A 212 -3.80 -16.69 17.98
CA ALA A 212 -3.52 -17.83 18.84
C ALA A 212 -2.83 -17.38 20.14
N GLU A 213 -3.41 -17.82 21.24
CA GLU A 213 -2.93 -17.65 22.62
C GLU A 213 -2.59 -19.04 23.13
N GLU A 214 -1.39 -19.32 23.63
CA GLU A 214 -0.98 -20.63 24.19
C GLU A 214 -1.87 -21.82 23.75
N ARG A 215 -2.95 -22.13 24.49
CA ARG A 215 -3.90 -23.24 24.25
C ARG A 215 -5.29 -22.83 23.72
N ARG A 216 -5.38 -21.80 22.88
CA ARG A 216 -6.62 -21.26 22.34
C ARG A 216 -6.40 -20.57 20.99
N VAL A 217 -7.39 -20.72 20.11
CA VAL A 217 -7.54 -19.87 18.92
C VAL A 217 -8.80 -19.04 19.08
N THR A 218 -8.66 -17.72 18.91
CA THR A 218 -9.77 -16.77 18.96
C THR A 218 -10.02 -16.24 17.54
N ALA A 219 -11.25 -16.38 17.05
CA ALA A 219 -11.69 -15.76 15.80
C ALA A 219 -12.25 -14.37 16.08
N ILE A 220 -11.84 -13.39 15.29
CA ILE A 220 -12.20 -11.99 15.45
C ILE A 220 -12.60 -11.42 14.07
N THR A 221 -13.67 -10.63 14.00
CA THR A 221 -13.99 -9.89 12.76
C THR A 221 -13.04 -8.71 12.59
N VAL A 222 -12.65 -8.44 11.36
CA VAL A 222 -11.85 -7.28 10.97
C VAL A 222 -12.54 -6.39 9.92
N GLU A 223 -13.87 -6.45 9.83
CA GLU A 223 -14.66 -5.54 8.98
C GLU A 223 -14.45 -4.05 9.36
N ASP A 224 -14.24 -3.77 10.65
CA ASP A 224 -13.76 -2.48 11.16
C ASP A 224 -12.47 -2.74 11.96
N PRO A 225 -11.29 -2.47 11.39
CA PRO A 225 -10.01 -2.68 12.07
C PRO A 225 -9.87 -1.91 13.39
N ALA A 226 -10.62 -0.81 13.55
CA ALA A 226 -10.66 -0.04 14.79
C ALA A 226 -11.62 -0.64 15.84
N ARG A 227 -12.48 -1.61 15.46
CA ARG A 227 -13.48 -2.27 16.32
C ARG A 227 -13.71 -3.74 15.94
N PRO A 228 -12.70 -4.60 16.08
CA PRO A 228 -12.80 -6.02 15.86
C PRO A 228 -13.51 -6.68 17.06
N ASP A 229 -14.49 -7.52 16.74
CA ASP A 229 -15.32 -8.23 17.73
C ASP A 229 -14.94 -9.71 17.74
N VAL A 230 -14.85 -10.31 18.93
CA VAL A 230 -14.67 -11.76 19.08
C VAL A 230 -15.91 -12.47 18.54
N LEU A 231 -15.70 -13.35 17.56
CA LEU A 231 -16.74 -14.13 16.92
C LEU A 231 -16.95 -15.46 17.65
N ASP A 232 -15.86 -16.16 17.95
CA ASP A 232 -15.84 -17.41 18.71
C ASP A 232 -14.44 -17.74 19.23
N GLN A 233 -14.32 -18.72 20.12
CA GLN A 233 -13.06 -19.21 20.67
C GLN A 233 -13.04 -20.73 20.73
N LEU A 234 -11.93 -21.32 20.31
CA LEU A 234 -11.70 -22.77 20.35
C LEU A 234 -10.50 -23.07 21.24
N ASP A 235 -10.73 -23.80 22.34
CA ASP A 235 -9.63 -24.32 23.16
C ASP A 235 -8.93 -25.46 22.39
N ILE A 236 -7.61 -25.34 22.22
CA ILE A 236 -6.79 -26.24 21.40
C ILE A 236 -5.39 -26.40 22.01
N ALA A 237 -4.60 -27.37 21.54
CA ALA A 237 -3.21 -27.49 21.97
C ALA A 237 -2.35 -26.30 21.47
N THR A 238 -1.08 -26.25 21.85
CA THR A 238 -0.24 -25.08 21.59
C THR A 238 -0.05 -24.83 20.11
N VAL A 239 -0.59 -23.73 19.59
CA VAL A 239 -0.50 -23.42 18.15
C VAL A 239 0.90 -22.94 17.80
N GLN A 240 1.48 -23.55 16.76
CA GLN A 240 2.83 -23.27 16.30
C GLN A 240 2.84 -22.51 14.98
N ASP A 241 1.86 -22.76 14.12
CA ASP A 241 1.58 -21.97 12.93
C ASP A 241 0.16 -22.25 12.43
N GLY A 242 -0.33 -21.39 11.55
CA GLY A 242 -1.68 -21.52 11.00
C GLY A 242 -1.76 -21.04 9.56
N PHE A 243 -2.57 -21.74 8.78
CA PHE A 243 -2.86 -21.37 7.40
C PHE A 243 -4.35 -21.49 7.13
N ALA A 244 -4.97 -20.40 6.67
CA ALA A 244 -6.38 -20.40 6.32
C ALA A 244 -6.56 -20.43 4.80
N GLN A 245 -7.43 -21.32 4.31
CA GLN A 245 -7.76 -21.42 2.89
C GLN A 245 -9.21 -21.85 2.71
N GLY A 246 -9.98 -21.03 1.98
CA GLY A 246 -11.41 -21.28 1.78
C GLY A 246 -12.15 -21.26 3.12
N GLU A 247 -12.92 -22.30 3.40
CA GLU A 247 -13.69 -22.47 4.64
C GLU A 247 -12.94 -23.33 5.68
N ARG A 248 -11.61 -23.47 5.56
CA ARG A 248 -10.82 -24.31 6.45
C ARG A 248 -9.64 -23.55 7.03
N LEU A 249 -9.37 -23.83 8.30
CA LEU A 249 -8.17 -23.39 9.00
C LEU A 249 -7.32 -24.61 9.37
N TYR A 250 -6.05 -24.58 9.00
CA TYR A 250 -5.08 -25.64 9.23
C TYR A 250 -4.08 -25.17 10.28
N LEU A 251 -3.93 -25.92 11.36
CA LEU A 251 -3.08 -25.54 12.48
C LEU A 251 -2.05 -26.64 12.75
N THR A 252 -0.78 -26.28 12.77
CA THR A 252 0.23 -27.10 13.46
C THR A 252 0.11 -26.83 14.94
N VAL A 253 -0.10 -27.88 15.72
CA VAL A 253 -0.21 -27.78 17.16
C VAL A 253 0.76 -28.74 17.83
N LYS A 254 1.24 -28.32 18.99
CA LYS A 254 2.10 -29.07 19.88
C LYS A 254 1.32 -29.41 21.14
N ASP A 255 0.95 -30.68 21.33
CA ASP A 255 0.27 -31.11 22.56
C ASP A 255 1.29 -31.50 23.64
N GLU A 256 1.51 -30.60 24.59
CA GLU A 256 2.39 -30.85 25.72
C GLU A 256 1.63 -31.61 26.82
N ASN A 257 1.72 -32.94 26.82
CA ASN A 257 1.37 -33.73 27.99
C ASN A 257 2.52 -33.68 29.01
N PHE A 258 2.19 -33.66 30.31
CA PHE A 258 3.12 -33.54 31.47
C PHE A 258 4.28 -34.58 31.55
N LEU A 259 4.43 -35.47 30.56
CA LEU A 259 5.41 -36.54 30.47
C LEU A 259 6.25 -36.40 29.19
N ASP A 260 6.98 -35.28 29.04
CA ASP A 260 8.17 -35.07 28.18
C ASP A 260 8.14 -35.48 26.69
N PHE A 261 6.98 -35.80 26.11
CA PHE A 261 6.84 -36.00 24.67
C PHE A 261 5.71 -35.10 24.18
N ALA A 262 6.07 -34.07 23.41
CA ALA A 262 5.09 -33.19 22.81
C ALA A 262 4.68 -33.76 21.45
N ASP A 263 3.44 -34.20 21.30
CA ASP A 263 2.98 -34.80 20.04
C ASP A 263 2.63 -33.70 19.03
N TRP A 264 3.27 -33.74 17.85
CA TRP A 264 3.01 -32.81 16.76
C TRP A 264 1.81 -33.25 15.95
N GLN A 265 0.80 -32.38 15.88
CA GLN A 265 -0.45 -32.65 15.19
C GLN A 265 -0.78 -31.55 14.18
N LEU A 266 -1.42 -31.96 13.08
CA LEU A 266 -2.21 -31.05 12.26
C LEU A 266 -3.66 -31.11 12.75
N ARG A 267 -4.27 -29.95 12.98
CA ARG A 267 -5.69 -29.80 13.30
C ARG A 267 -6.36 -29.02 12.18
N ILE A 268 -7.46 -29.55 11.66
CA ILE A 268 -8.24 -28.91 10.60
C ILE A 268 -9.55 -28.44 11.21
N ILE A 269 -9.77 -27.13 11.18
CA ILE A 269 -10.91 -26.45 11.79
C ILE A 269 -11.84 -25.94 10.68
N ASP A 270 -13.14 -26.13 10.90
CA ASP A 270 -14.22 -25.59 10.09
C ASP A 270 -14.35 -24.09 10.33
N MET A 271 -14.32 -23.33 9.25
CA MET A 271 -14.43 -21.88 9.22
C MET A 271 -15.61 -21.42 8.35
N ALA A 272 -16.48 -22.32 7.88
CA ALA A 272 -17.68 -21.96 7.12
C ALA A 272 -18.59 -21.00 7.92
N ASN A 273 -18.58 -21.13 9.25
CA ASN A 273 -19.16 -20.16 10.17
C ASN A 273 -18.13 -19.76 11.25
N PRO A 274 -17.50 -18.58 11.16
CA PRO A 274 -16.48 -18.15 12.12
C PRO A 274 -17.04 -17.82 13.52
N ARG A 275 -18.36 -17.94 13.73
CA ARG A 275 -19.03 -17.83 15.04
C ARG A 275 -19.32 -19.18 15.69
N ASP A 276 -18.92 -20.28 15.05
CA ASP A 276 -19.13 -21.65 15.53
C ASP A 276 -17.98 -22.52 15.00
N LEU A 277 -16.79 -22.33 15.58
CA LEU A 277 -15.59 -23.06 15.19
C LEU A 277 -15.70 -24.51 15.64
N GLY A 278 -15.52 -25.43 14.70
CA GLY A 278 -15.55 -26.86 14.95
C GLY A 278 -14.34 -27.57 14.36
N GLU A 279 -13.89 -28.66 14.97
CA GLU A 279 -12.84 -29.49 14.38
C GLU A 279 -13.43 -30.43 13.32
N LEU A 280 -12.84 -30.39 12.12
CA LEU A 280 -13.15 -31.31 11.03
C LEU A 280 -12.34 -32.60 11.12
N GLY A 281 -11.06 -32.49 11.46
CA GLY A 281 -10.17 -33.63 11.55
C GLY A 281 -8.77 -33.30 12.07
N LEU A 282 -8.00 -34.38 12.22
CA LEU A 282 -6.73 -34.41 12.93
C LEU A 282 -5.79 -35.35 12.18
N PHE A 283 -4.53 -34.97 12.08
CA PHE A 283 -3.44 -35.87 11.72
C PHE A 283 -2.38 -35.83 12.79
N ASP A 284 -1.99 -37.01 13.28
CA ASP A 284 -0.97 -37.19 14.29
C ASP A 284 0.25 -37.86 13.64
N ASN A 285 1.41 -37.19 13.69
CA ASN A 285 2.62 -37.77 13.13
C ASN A 285 3.23 -38.85 14.04
N GLY A 286 2.81 -38.96 15.30
CA GLY A 286 3.34 -39.91 16.28
C GLY A 286 4.80 -39.68 16.64
N GLU A 287 5.35 -38.50 16.31
CA GLU A 287 6.68 -38.05 16.69
C GLU A 287 6.58 -36.73 17.44
N GLY A 288 7.51 -36.52 18.37
CA GLY A 288 7.50 -35.36 19.25
C GLY A 288 8.85 -34.66 19.31
N GLY A 289 8.84 -33.34 19.51
CA GLY A 289 10.05 -32.50 19.54
C GLY A 289 9.76 -31.15 20.20
N VAL A 290 10.78 -30.32 20.40
CA VAL A 290 10.66 -29.10 21.22
C VAL A 290 10.11 -27.90 20.46
N ASP A 291 10.65 -27.56 19.30
CA ASP A 291 10.40 -26.28 18.63
C ASP A 291 10.31 -26.45 17.11
N GLY A 292 9.57 -25.57 16.43
CA GLY A 292 9.38 -25.58 14.98
C GLY A 292 7.91 -25.50 14.57
N GLY A 293 7.58 -25.92 13.35
CA GLY A 293 6.22 -26.29 13.00
C GLY A 293 5.41 -25.26 12.23
N GLY A 294 5.76 -25.07 10.96
CA GLY A 294 5.02 -24.31 9.96
C GLY A 294 3.99 -25.15 9.20
N VAL A 295 3.00 -24.49 8.62
CA VAL A 295 1.99 -25.12 7.77
C VAL A 295 1.65 -24.26 6.55
N PHE A 296 1.50 -24.90 5.39
CA PHE A 296 1.09 -24.24 4.15
C PHE A 296 0.19 -25.15 3.33
N VAL A 297 -0.79 -24.56 2.65
CA VAL A 297 -1.74 -25.32 1.81
C VAL A 297 -1.66 -24.86 0.36
N ALA A 298 -1.35 -25.79 -0.53
CA ALA A 298 -1.26 -25.56 -1.96
C ALA A 298 -1.75 -26.78 -2.74
N ASP A 299 -2.44 -26.54 -3.86
CA ASP A 299 -2.90 -27.59 -4.78
C ASP A 299 -3.71 -28.72 -4.08
N GLY A 300 -4.52 -28.36 -3.08
CA GLY A 300 -5.33 -29.31 -2.30
C GLY A 300 -4.54 -30.19 -1.33
N ARG A 301 -3.26 -29.88 -1.09
CA ARG A 301 -2.38 -30.60 -0.18
C ARG A 301 -1.92 -29.70 0.96
N VAL A 302 -1.71 -30.31 2.11
CA VAL A 302 -1.04 -29.65 3.25
C VAL A 302 0.44 -30.03 3.24
N TYR A 303 1.27 -29.03 3.47
CA TYR A 303 2.69 -29.16 3.72
C TYR A 303 2.94 -28.66 5.14
N MET A 304 3.55 -29.46 5.97
CA MET A 304 3.86 -29.07 7.35
C MET A 304 5.29 -29.47 7.72
N THR A 305 5.94 -28.64 8.52
CA THR A 305 7.16 -29.03 9.23
C THR A 305 6.80 -29.52 10.62
N VAL A 306 7.53 -30.50 11.12
CA VAL A 306 7.38 -31.00 12.49
C VAL A 306 8.75 -31.32 13.06
N ALA A 307 8.97 -31.06 14.34
CA ALA A 307 10.19 -31.48 15.00
C ALA A 307 10.17 -32.98 15.29
N LEU A 308 11.32 -33.63 15.13
CA LEU A 308 11.48 -35.07 15.38
C LEU A 308 11.96 -35.35 16.81
N SER A 309 11.84 -36.62 17.20
CA SER A 309 12.16 -37.11 18.55
C SER A 309 13.62 -37.12 18.93
N ASP A 310 14.51 -36.83 17.98
CA ASP A 310 15.93 -36.61 18.26
C ASP A 310 16.24 -35.18 18.71
N TYR A 311 15.26 -34.27 18.69
CA TYR A 311 15.37 -32.85 19.07
C TYR A 311 16.37 -32.05 18.24
N LEU A 312 16.86 -32.62 17.15
CA LEU A 312 17.89 -32.02 16.32
C LEU A 312 17.44 -31.89 14.88
N ASP A 313 16.51 -32.72 14.42
CA ASP A 313 16.04 -32.71 13.05
C ASP A 313 14.54 -32.46 12.99
N SER A 314 14.07 -32.02 11.83
CA SER A 314 12.66 -31.85 11.52
C SER A 314 12.26 -32.74 10.36
N ALA A 315 10.96 -32.91 10.13
CA ALA A 315 10.45 -33.48 8.89
C ALA A 315 9.54 -32.48 8.16
N LEU A 316 9.70 -32.41 6.84
CA LEU A 316 8.67 -31.88 5.96
C LEU A 316 7.73 -33.03 5.60
N ILE A 317 6.45 -32.89 5.92
CA ILE A 317 5.39 -33.85 5.67
C ILE A 317 4.39 -33.25 4.67
N MET A 318 4.06 -34.02 3.64
CA MET A 318 3.02 -33.69 2.67
C MET A 318 1.80 -34.59 2.91
N LEU A 319 0.62 -34.00 3.06
CA LEU A 319 -0.64 -34.67 3.32
C LEU A 319 -1.67 -34.39 2.22
N ASP A 320 -2.50 -35.38 1.93
CA ASP A 320 -3.78 -35.21 1.24
C ASP A 320 -4.86 -34.84 2.26
N VAL A 321 -5.64 -33.80 1.94
CA VAL A 321 -6.75 -33.30 2.76
C VAL A 321 -8.03 -33.11 1.97
N ALA A 322 -8.20 -33.86 0.87
CA ALA A 322 -9.46 -33.92 0.13
C ALA A 322 -10.62 -34.27 1.07
N ASP A 323 -10.43 -35.31 1.90
CA ASP A 323 -11.27 -35.57 3.07
C ASP A 323 -10.61 -34.97 4.33
N ALA A 324 -11.09 -33.80 4.75
CA ALA A 324 -10.58 -33.11 5.92
C ALA A 324 -10.78 -33.90 7.22
N SER A 325 -11.73 -34.84 7.28
CA SER A 325 -11.96 -35.67 8.46
C SER A 325 -10.97 -36.83 8.60
N SER A 326 -10.24 -37.13 7.52
CA SER A 326 -9.26 -38.21 7.48
C SER A 326 -8.05 -37.82 6.62
N PRO A 327 -7.19 -36.89 7.08
CA PRO A 327 -5.99 -36.52 6.34
C PRO A 327 -5.04 -37.71 6.16
N GLU A 328 -4.43 -37.84 4.99
CA GLU A 328 -3.54 -38.96 4.66
C GLU A 328 -2.12 -38.50 4.34
N LYS A 329 -1.12 -39.16 4.94
CA LYS A 329 0.30 -38.87 4.65
C LYS A 329 0.70 -39.40 3.28
N LEU A 330 1.11 -38.48 2.40
CA LEU A 330 1.57 -38.79 1.06
C LEU A 330 3.09 -39.00 1.01
N ALA A 331 3.86 -38.12 1.64
CA ALA A 331 5.32 -38.19 1.66
C ALA A 331 5.90 -37.50 2.90
N SER A 332 7.14 -37.85 3.24
CA SER A 332 7.95 -37.06 4.18
C SER A 332 9.44 -37.15 3.86
N VAL A 333 10.17 -36.11 4.22
CA VAL A 333 11.63 -36.04 4.15
C VAL A 333 12.17 -35.38 5.42
N VAL A 334 13.34 -35.83 5.86
CA VAL A 334 14.03 -35.23 7.02
C VAL A 334 14.75 -33.97 6.56
N ILE A 335 14.56 -32.90 7.32
CA ILE A 335 15.29 -31.64 7.24
C ILE A 335 16.28 -31.66 8.40
N PRO A 336 17.58 -31.50 8.15
CA PRO A 336 18.54 -31.27 9.22
C PRO A 336 18.18 -29.98 9.97
N ASP A 337 18.27 -29.99 11.30
CA ASP A 337 17.92 -28.84 12.15
C ASP A 337 16.40 -28.56 12.29
N ILE A 338 16.08 -27.59 13.14
CA ILE A 338 14.72 -27.13 13.39
C ILE A 338 14.17 -26.46 12.13
N ALA A 339 12.95 -26.83 11.74
CA ALA A 339 12.25 -26.21 10.61
C ALA A 339 11.04 -25.43 11.10
N TRP A 340 11.05 -24.13 10.78
CA TRP A 340 10.01 -23.17 11.12
C TRP A 340 9.01 -23.09 9.97
N ARG A 341 8.85 -21.93 9.34
CA ARG A 341 7.85 -21.71 8.29
C ARG A 341 8.26 -22.23 6.92
N LEU A 342 7.27 -22.34 6.05
CA LEU A 342 7.46 -22.74 4.67
C LEU A 342 6.53 -21.99 3.72
N GLN A 343 6.93 -21.93 2.46
CA GLN A 343 6.05 -21.51 1.36
C GLN A 343 6.11 -22.50 0.21
N VAL A 344 5.00 -22.62 -0.50
CA VAL A 344 4.88 -23.49 -1.66
C VAL A 344 4.54 -22.67 -2.89
N ARG A 345 5.33 -22.83 -3.95
CA ARG A 345 5.08 -22.18 -5.23
C ARG A 345 5.60 -23.02 -6.38
N ASN A 346 4.81 -23.17 -7.44
CA ASN A 346 5.19 -23.90 -8.65
C ASN A 346 5.75 -25.29 -8.32
N ASN A 347 5.08 -26.01 -7.41
CA ASN A 347 5.44 -27.38 -7.03
C ASN A 347 6.84 -27.50 -6.38
N LEU A 348 7.36 -26.37 -5.85
CA LEU A 348 8.53 -26.28 -4.97
C LEU A 348 8.09 -25.85 -3.57
N VAL A 349 8.71 -26.44 -2.55
CA VAL A 349 8.54 -26.12 -1.14
C VAL A 349 9.83 -25.48 -0.64
N TYR A 350 9.72 -24.25 -0.15
CA TYR A 350 10.81 -23.48 0.44
C TYR A 350 10.63 -23.53 1.94
N VAL A 351 11.63 -24.01 2.67
CA VAL A 351 11.54 -24.23 4.12
C VAL A 351 12.63 -23.45 4.84
N ALA A 352 12.20 -22.68 5.84
CA ALA A 352 13.05 -22.00 6.80
C ALA A 352 13.56 -23.02 7.83
N GLY A 353 14.85 -23.32 7.79
CA GLY A 353 15.49 -24.40 8.54
C GLY A 353 16.42 -23.92 9.66
N ASP A 354 16.03 -22.93 10.44
CA ASP A 354 16.83 -22.43 11.59
C ASP A 354 18.32 -22.28 11.21
N GLY A 355 19.25 -22.90 11.96
CA GLY A 355 20.69 -22.85 11.69
C GLY A 355 21.15 -23.57 10.41
N SER A 356 20.30 -24.40 9.79
CA SER A 356 20.59 -25.06 8.51
C SER A 356 20.21 -24.22 7.27
N GLY A 357 19.55 -23.07 7.49
CA GLY A 357 19.26 -22.07 6.46
C GLY A 357 18.03 -22.38 5.61
N LEU A 358 18.09 -22.08 4.31
CA LEU A 358 16.96 -22.29 3.38
C LEU A 358 17.08 -23.65 2.68
N HIS A 359 16.03 -24.46 2.77
CA HIS A 359 15.89 -25.71 2.00
C HIS A 359 14.84 -25.57 0.91
N ILE A 360 15.13 -26.12 -0.28
CA ILE A 360 14.21 -26.12 -1.41
C ILE A 360 13.94 -27.57 -1.82
N TYR A 361 12.70 -28.00 -1.75
CA TYR A 361 12.25 -29.33 -2.17
C TYR A 361 11.34 -29.23 -3.38
N ALA A 362 11.43 -30.17 -4.31
CA ALA A 362 10.45 -30.33 -5.37
C ALA A 362 9.48 -31.45 -5.05
N VAL A 363 8.21 -31.22 -5.35
CA VAL A 363 7.15 -32.22 -5.25
C VAL A 363 7.16 -33.07 -6.52
N THR A 364 7.14 -34.40 -6.41
CA THR A 364 7.24 -35.30 -7.58
C THR A 364 5.90 -35.87 -8.02
N SER A 365 5.85 -36.40 -9.24
CA SER A 365 4.62 -36.93 -9.87
C SER A 365 4.06 -38.20 -9.22
N ALA A 366 4.93 -39.05 -8.65
CA ALA A 366 4.54 -39.96 -7.57
C ALA A 366 4.80 -39.17 -6.29
N PRO A 367 3.79 -38.85 -5.47
CA PRO A 367 3.90 -37.81 -4.45
C PRO A 367 5.08 -38.11 -3.54
N GLY A 368 6.09 -37.26 -3.65
CA GLY A 368 7.41 -37.41 -3.05
C GLY A 368 8.07 -36.04 -2.97
N LEU A 369 9.08 -35.93 -2.11
CA LEU A 369 9.80 -34.70 -1.84
C LEU A 369 11.29 -34.93 -2.18
N GLU A 370 11.79 -34.21 -3.17
CA GLU A 370 13.19 -34.27 -3.60
C GLU A 370 13.91 -32.97 -3.25
N LEU A 371 14.99 -33.05 -2.46
CA LEU A 371 15.84 -31.90 -2.19
C LEU A 371 16.45 -31.37 -3.49
N ARG A 372 16.32 -30.08 -3.72
CA ARG A 372 16.91 -29.35 -4.86
C ARG A 372 18.11 -28.52 -4.44
N ALA A 373 18.01 -27.84 -3.30
CA ALA A 373 19.11 -27.06 -2.75
C ALA A 373 18.97 -26.88 -1.24
N THR A 374 20.12 -26.73 -0.58
CA THR A 374 20.23 -26.21 0.79
C THR A 374 21.18 -25.02 0.74
N VAL A 375 20.81 -23.93 1.39
CA VAL A 375 21.56 -22.68 1.42
C VAL A 375 21.82 -22.31 2.88
N ASP A 376 23.09 -22.39 3.28
CA ASP A 376 23.54 -21.90 4.58
C ASP A 376 23.57 -20.36 4.56
N THR A 377 22.65 -19.73 5.29
CA THR A 377 22.58 -18.26 5.41
C THR A 377 23.56 -17.70 6.44
N LEU A 378 24.19 -18.57 7.22
CA LEU A 378 25.00 -18.28 8.41
C LEU A 378 24.19 -17.65 9.57
N GLY A 379 22.86 -17.81 9.55
CA GLY A 379 21.94 -17.35 10.60
C GLY A 379 20.86 -18.38 10.90
N GLU A 380 19.85 -17.93 11.64
CA GLU A 380 18.69 -18.71 12.07
C GLU A 380 17.50 -18.26 11.23
N VAL A 381 17.08 -19.09 10.28
CA VAL A 381 15.98 -18.73 9.37
C VAL A 381 14.64 -19.16 9.97
N TYR A 382 13.82 -18.18 10.36
CA TYR A 382 12.51 -18.39 10.98
C TYR A 382 11.36 -18.38 9.96
N ASP A 383 11.49 -17.59 8.90
CA ASP A 383 10.43 -17.38 7.91
C ASP A 383 10.99 -17.15 6.50
N VAL A 384 10.19 -17.50 5.51
CA VAL A 384 10.48 -17.33 4.09
C VAL A 384 9.27 -16.74 3.37
N ALA A 385 9.49 -15.64 2.65
CA ALA A 385 8.49 -15.06 1.76
C ALA A 385 9.02 -14.92 0.33
N LEU A 386 8.16 -15.16 -0.66
CA LEU A 386 8.54 -15.17 -2.07
C LEU A 386 7.95 -13.96 -2.81
N ALA A 387 8.78 -13.26 -3.61
CA ALA A 387 8.32 -12.23 -4.54
C ALA A 387 9.05 -12.37 -5.88
N GLY A 388 8.33 -12.75 -6.94
CA GLY A 388 8.96 -13.10 -8.21
C GLY A 388 10.03 -14.18 -8.02
N GLU A 389 11.22 -14.03 -8.59
CA GLU A 389 12.32 -15.00 -8.42
C GLU A 389 13.12 -14.81 -7.11
N ALA A 390 12.72 -13.90 -6.22
CA ALA A 390 13.41 -13.67 -4.95
C ALA A 390 12.74 -14.39 -3.77
N ALA A 391 13.56 -14.94 -2.88
CA ALA A 391 13.19 -15.42 -1.56
C ALA A 391 13.77 -14.47 -0.49
N PHE A 392 12.89 -13.91 0.34
CA PHE A 392 13.19 -13.04 1.47
C PHE A 392 13.11 -13.87 2.74
N LEU A 393 14.21 -13.90 3.50
CA LEU A 393 14.36 -14.74 4.67
C LEU A 393 14.43 -13.87 5.92
N ALA A 394 13.60 -14.19 6.92
CA ALA A 394 13.77 -13.72 8.29
C ALA A 394 14.96 -14.48 8.91
N ASP A 395 16.17 -13.96 8.70
CA ASP A 395 17.46 -14.61 9.02
C ASP A 395 17.92 -14.24 10.45
N GLY A 396 16.95 -14.21 11.37
CA GLY A 396 17.13 -13.94 12.80
C GLY A 396 17.92 -12.65 13.05
N THR A 397 19.01 -12.77 13.82
CA THR A 397 19.89 -11.64 14.19
C THR A 397 20.66 -11.01 13.01
N ARG A 398 20.57 -11.58 11.81
CA ARG A 398 21.20 -11.03 10.61
C ARG A 398 20.28 -10.08 9.85
N GLY A 399 19.01 -10.00 10.24
CA GLY A 399 17.99 -9.20 9.60
C GLY A 399 17.30 -9.95 8.45
N ILE A 400 17.06 -9.25 7.34
CA ILE A 400 16.46 -9.85 6.14
C ILE A 400 17.57 -10.24 5.18
N THR A 401 17.66 -11.52 4.82
CA THR A 401 18.58 -12.01 3.79
C THR A 401 17.79 -12.40 2.54
N VAL A 402 18.28 -12.03 1.35
CA VAL A 402 17.59 -12.23 0.08
C VAL A 402 18.41 -13.11 -0.84
N TYR A 403 17.77 -14.14 -1.38
CA TYR A 403 18.32 -15.05 -2.38
C TYR A 403 17.49 -15.02 -3.67
N ASP A 404 18.18 -15.09 -4.81
CA ASP A 404 17.58 -15.41 -6.10
C ASP A 404 17.37 -16.92 -6.15
N VAL A 405 16.12 -17.32 -6.36
CA VAL A 405 15.66 -18.71 -6.43
C VAL A 405 15.04 -19.03 -7.80
N GLY A 406 15.37 -18.24 -8.84
CA GLY A 406 14.95 -18.51 -10.23
C GLY A 406 15.47 -19.84 -10.75
N ASP A 407 16.68 -20.24 -10.34
CA ASP A 407 17.16 -21.62 -10.45
C ASP A 407 17.09 -22.32 -9.07
N PRO A 408 16.11 -23.22 -8.84
CA PRO A 408 15.94 -23.88 -7.56
C PRO A 408 17.06 -24.88 -7.22
N GLN A 409 17.95 -25.22 -8.17
CA GLN A 409 19.14 -26.04 -7.91
C GLN A 409 20.34 -25.20 -7.46
N ALA A 410 20.33 -23.91 -7.78
CA ALA A 410 21.46 -23.01 -7.54
C ALA A 410 20.99 -21.63 -7.04
N PRO A 411 20.36 -21.55 -5.85
CA PRO A 411 20.01 -20.26 -5.28
C PRO A 411 21.26 -19.38 -5.07
N ALA A 412 21.14 -18.09 -5.39
CA ALA A 412 22.26 -17.17 -5.33
C ALA A 412 21.98 -16.03 -4.35
N TYR A 413 22.95 -15.70 -3.50
CA TYR A 413 22.85 -14.56 -2.59
C TYR A 413 22.67 -13.25 -3.37
N VAL A 414 21.69 -12.44 -2.98
CA VAL A 414 21.37 -11.15 -3.62
C VAL A 414 21.75 -9.99 -2.71
N ASN A 415 21.16 -9.94 -1.51
CA ASN A 415 21.33 -8.81 -0.60
C ASN A 415 21.00 -9.18 0.85
N ARG A 416 21.35 -8.29 1.78
CA ARG A 416 20.96 -8.38 3.19
C ARG A 416 20.73 -6.99 3.77
N LEU A 417 19.64 -6.82 4.51
CA LEU A 417 19.38 -5.65 5.33
C LEU A 417 19.46 -6.04 6.80
N ALA A 418 20.44 -5.49 7.51
CA ALA A 418 20.57 -5.71 8.95
C ALA A 418 19.47 -4.95 9.70
N MET A 419 18.90 -5.61 10.72
CA MET A 419 17.84 -5.05 11.57
C MET A 419 18.32 -4.93 13.03
N PRO A 420 17.65 -4.11 13.87
CA PRO A 420 18.09 -3.84 15.24
C PRO A 420 18.16 -5.06 16.17
N SER A 421 17.24 -6.01 16.07
CA SER A 421 17.22 -7.25 16.86
C SER A 421 16.92 -8.47 15.97
N THR A 422 16.26 -9.50 16.51
CA THR A 422 15.98 -10.77 15.85
C THR A 422 14.74 -10.65 14.97
N VAL A 423 14.91 -10.78 13.66
CA VAL A 423 13.79 -10.81 12.71
C VAL A 423 13.07 -12.16 12.79
N THR A 424 11.77 -12.14 13.08
CA THR A 424 10.96 -13.33 13.38
C THR A 424 10.01 -13.74 12.24
N ALA A 425 9.46 -12.77 11.51
CA ALA A 425 8.54 -13.04 10.40
C ALA A 425 8.73 -12.03 9.26
N VAL A 426 8.38 -12.45 8.05
CA VAL A 426 8.38 -11.58 6.87
C VAL A 426 7.19 -11.92 5.97
N GLN A 427 6.42 -10.90 5.59
CA GLN A 427 5.37 -11.02 4.58
C GLN A 427 5.57 -9.99 3.48
N ILE A 428 5.45 -10.41 2.22
CA ILE A 428 5.52 -9.51 1.08
C ILE A 428 4.11 -9.16 0.61
N LEU A 429 3.83 -7.87 0.46
CA LEU A 429 2.67 -7.38 -0.27
C LEU A 429 3.17 -6.48 -1.41
N THR A 430 3.04 -6.96 -2.65
CA THR A 430 3.51 -6.30 -3.88
C THR A 430 5.02 -5.97 -3.88
N ASP A 431 5.44 -4.74 -3.56
CA ASP A 431 6.84 -4.28 -3.51
C ASP A 431 7.34 -3.93 -2.10
N GLN A 432 6.55 -4.22 -1.07
CA GLN A 432 6.93 -4.01 0.33
C GLN A 432 7.04 -5.32 1.09
N ALA A 433 8.06 -5.43 1.93
CA ALA A 433 8.17 -6.43 2.98
C ALA A 433 7.75 -5.81 4.30
N PHE A 434 6.86 -6.50 5.00
CA PHE A 434 6.48 -6.23 6.38
C PHE A 434 7.15 -7.26 7.26
N VAL A 435 7.83 -6.78 8.31
CA VAL A 435 8.84 -7.57 9.00
C VAL A 435 8.70 -7.32 10.49
N THR A 436 8.54 -8.38 11.28
CA THR A 436 8.61 -8.27 12.74
C THR A 436 10.04 -8.48 13.19
N ASP A 437 10.52 -7.56 14.01
CA ASP A 437 11.78 -7.63 14.71
C ASP A 437 11.47 -7.68 16.21
N ALA A 438 11.89 -8.77 16.85
CA ALA A 438 11.42 -9.19 18.17
C ALA A 438 11.43 -8.07 19.21
N ASP A 439 12.46 -7.23 19.27
CA ASP A 439 12.58 -6.16 20.28
C ASP A 439 12.43 -4.74 19.72
N SER A 440 12.16 -4.59 18.42
CA SER A 440 11.94 -3.27 17.79
C SER A 440 10.62 -3.13 17.02
N GLY A 441 9.76 -4.15 17.11
CA GLY A 441 8.40 -4.12 16.62
C GLY A 441 8.27 -4.41 15.13
N LEU A 442 7.53 -3.55 14.42
CA LEU A 442 7.27 -3.73 12.99
C LEU A 442 8.19 -2.83 12.16
N HIS A 443 8.78 -3.40 11.12
CA HIS A 443 9.51 -2.68 10.07
C HIS A 443 8.82 -2.87 8.72
N VAL A 444 8.84 -1.82 7.90
CA VAL A 444 8.41 -1.87 6.50
C VAL A 444 9.62 -1.59 5.62
N VAL A 445 9.85 -2.44 4.64
CA VAL A 445 11.03 -2.41 3.77
C VAL A 445 10.58 -2.43 2.33
N ASP A 446 11.07 -1.49 1.54
CA ASP A 446 10.93 -1.53 0.09
C ASP A 446 11.82 -2.64 -0.48
N VAL A 447 11.17 -3.56 -1.19
CA VAL A 447 11.76 -4.72 -1.84
C VAL A 447 11.49 -4.75 -3.34
N GLY A 448 11.07 -3.63 -3.93
CA GLY A 448 10.81 -3.51 -5.37
C GLY A 448 12.06 -3.79 -6.23
N ASP A 449 13.24 -3.53 -5.69
CA ASP A 449 14.50 -4.10 -6.19
C ASP A 449 15.15 -4.96 -5.08
N PRO A 450 15.19 -6.30 -5.22
CA PRO A 450 15.79 -7.18 -4.22
C PRO A 450 17.29 -6.93 -4.01
N ARG A 451 17.96 -6.23 -4.94
CA ARG A 451 19.37 -5.82 -4.82
C ARG A 451 19.57 -4.53 -4.02
N SER A 452 18.49 -3.83 -3.67
CA SER A 452 18.52 -2.54 -2.97
C SER A 452 17.36 -2.43 -1.99
N LEU A 453 17.51 -3.07 -0.83
CA LEU A 453 16.52 -3.03 0.25
C LEU A 453 16.60 -1.70 0.99
N VAL A 454 15.45 -1.07 1.26
CA VAL A 454 15.38 0.20 1.96
C VAL A 454 14.30 0.14 3.04
N GLU A 455 14.67 0.27 4.31
CA GLU A 455 13.69 0.46 5.38
C GLU A 455 12.94 1.79 5.17
N ARG A 456 11.62 1.69 5.10
CA ARG A 456 10.68 2.76 4.78
C ARG A 456 9.99 3.32 6.02
N ALA A 457 9.68 2.44 6.97
CA ALA A 457 9.03 2.79 8.23
C ALA A 457 9.38 1.78 9.31
N ASN A 458 9.26 2.22 10.57
CA ASN A 458 9.17 1.32 11.71
C ASN A 458 8.12 1.80 12.70
N PHE A 459 7.66 0.87 13.51
CA PHE A 459 6.74 1.11 14.60
C PHE A 459 7.15 0.20 15.76
N ASP A 460 7.71 0.84 16.80
CA ASP A 460 8.12 0.17 18.03
C ASP A 460 6.89 -0.34 18.79
N THR A 461 6.81 -1.64 18.98
CA THR A 461 5.80 -2.30 19.80
C THR A 461 6.42 -2.66 21.16
N PRO A 462 5.72 -2.45 22.29
CA PRO A 462 6.29 -2.55 23.63
C PRO A 462 6.55 -3.99 24.11
N GLY A 463 6.04 -4.99 23.41
CA GLY A 463 6.21 -6.40 23.71
C GLY A 463 7.28 -7.05 22.82
N GLN A 464 7.06 -8.31 22.48
CA GLN A 464 7.95 -9.04 21.58
C GLN A 464 7.22 -9.38 20.29
N ALA A 465 7.58 -8.75 19.18
CA ALA A 465 6.93 -8.95 17.90
C ALA A 465 7.31 -10.32 17.31
N GLN A 466 6.37 -11.26 17.32
CA GLN A 466 6.62 -12.65 16.93
C GLN A 466 6.08 -13.02 15.56
N ASP A 467 5.00 -12.36 15.15
CA ASP A 467 4.29 -12.70 13.93
C ASP A 467 3.49 -11.52 13.40
N LEU A 468 3.19 -11.54 12.10
CA LEU A 468 2.39 -10.52 11.45
C LEU A 468 1.49 -11.11 10.35
N TYR A 469 0.37 -10.45 10.12
CA TYR A 469 -0.49 -10.68 8.97
C TYR A 469 -0.80 -9.34 8.30
N VAL A 470 -0.56 -9.25 6.99
CA VAL A 470 -0.88 -8.08 6.17
C VAL A 470 -2.07 -8.42 5.28
N ALA A 471 -3.14 -7.64 5.42
CA ALA A 471 -4.32 -7.73 4.57
C ALA A 471 -4.12 -6.94 3.25
N ASP A 472 -4.90 -7.28 2.22
CA ASP A 472 -4.81 -6.65 0.89
C ASP A 472 -5.09 -5.14 0.89
N ASP A 473 -5.76 -4.65 1.93
CA ASP A 473 -6.08 -3.24 2.15
C ASP A 473 -4.98 -2.45 2.88
N TRP A 474 -3.81 -3.06 3.09
CA TRP A 474 -2.66 -2.49 3.81
C TRP A 474 -2.84 -2.34 5.32
N THR A 475 -3.84 -3.01 5.90
CA THR A 475 -3.94 -3.20 7.35
C THR A 475 -2.97 -4.29 7.79
N ILE A 476 -2.23 -4.02 8.86
CA ILE A 476 -1.19 -4.89 9.40
C ILE A 476 -1.56 -5.27 10.83
N TYR A 477 -1.56 -6.56 11.08
CA TYR A 477 -1.84 -7.15 12.38
C TYR A 477 -0.53 -7.72 12.93
N VAL A 478 -0.12 -7.29 14.12
CA VAL A 478 1.14 -7.74 14.74
C VAL A 478 0.83 -8.43 16.06
N ALA A 479 1.32 -9.66 16.21
CA ALA A 479 1.30 -10.40 17.46
C ALA A 479 2.55 -10.01 18.28
N ASP A 480 2.36 -9.18 19.30
CA ASP A 480 3.43 -8.55 20.07
C ASP A 480 3.70 -9.23 21.43
N GLY A 481 3.46 -10.54 21.54
CA GLY A 481 3.62 -11.27 22.80
C GLY A 481 2.73 -10.66 23.90
N GLU A 482 3.34 -10.29 25.05
CA GLU A 482 2.68 -9.62 26.17
C GLU A 482 2.10 -8.23 25.82
N GLY A 483 2.53 -7.63 24.70
CA GLY A 483 1.98 -6.37 24.18
C GLY A 483 0.57 -6.51 23.60
N GLY A 484 0.15 -7.74 23.28
CA GLY A 484 -1.14 -8.08 22.70
C GLY A 484 -1.18 -7.95 21.18
N LEU A 485 -2.38 -7.74 20.62
CA LEU A 485 -2.58 -7.56 19.18
C LEU A 485 -2.50 -6.07 18.84
N PHE A 486 -1.64 -5.73 17.90
CA PHE A 486 -1.59 -4.42 17.27
C PHE A 486 -2.26 -4.46 15.91
N VAL A 487 -3.03 -3.40 15.63
CA VAL A 487 -3.62 -3.15 14.33
C VAL A 487 -3.07 -1.82 13.83
N LEU A 488 -2.27 -1.88 12.77
CA LEU A 488 -1.59 -0.75 12.18
C LEU A 488 -2.10 -0.54 10.76
N GLU A 489 -2.26 0.72 10.36
CA GLU A 489 -2.53 1.06 8.97
C GLU A 489 -1.23 1.54 8.32
N TYR A 490 -0.92 1.02 7.14
CA TYR A 490 0.19 1.51 6.32
C TYR A 490 -0.32 2.25 5.09
N ALA A 491 -0.26 3.58 5.17
CA ALA A 491 -0.61 4.43 4.06
C ALA A 491 0.58 4.55 3.09
N ARG A 492 0.54 3.81 1.98
CA ARG A 492 1.48 4.05 0.88
C ARG A 492 1.37 5.48 0.38
N ALA A 493 2.52 6.11 0.15
CA ALA A 493 2.62 7.23 -0.79
C ALA A 493 2.29 6.74 -2.21
N THR A 494 1.01 6.48 -2.50
CA THR A 494 0.54 6.59 -3.88
C THR A 494 0.87 7.99 -4.33
N THR A 495 1.55 8.13 -5.47
CA THR A 495 2.01 9.41 -6.04
C THR A 495 1.04 10.54 -5.72
N ASN A 496 1.29 11.25 -4.63
CA ASN A 496 0.42 12.32 -4.19
C ASN A 496 1.01 13.58 -4.80
N TYR A 497 0.26 14.15 -5.74
CA TYR A 497 0.22 15.59 -5.90
C TYR A 497 0.26 16.23 -4.50
N LEU A 498 1.20 17.15 -4.27
CA LEU A 498 1.33 18.10 -3.14
C LEU A 498 0.30 17.92 -1.98
N PRO A 499 0.69 17.75 -0.70
CA PRO A 499 -0.29 17.58 0.37
C PRO A 499 -0.98 18.91 0.71
N ILE A 500 -2.22 18.80 1.19
CA ILE A 500 -3.24 19.86 1.28
C ILE A 500 -3.59 20.18 2.76
N VAL A 501 -3.72 21.48 3.07
CA VAL A 501 -4.57 22.08 4.13
C VAL A 501 -5.91 21.38 4.25
N ARG A 502 -6.55 21.24 5.42
CA ARG A 502 -8.00 20.92 5.43
C ARG A 502 -8.84 21.84 4.51
N ARG A 503 -9.16 21.32 3.33
CA ARG A 503 -10.21 21.71 2.39
C ARG A 503 -10.84 20.37 1.99
N ARG A 504 -12.18 20.31 1.93
CA ARG A 504 -12.92 19.10 1.52
C ARG A 504 -12.15 18.38 0.41
N VAL A 505 -11.87 17.09 0.62
CA VAL A 505 -11.28 16.21 -0.39
C VAL A 505 -12.04 16.48 -1.69
N PRO A 506 -11.38 16.99 -2.75
CA PRO A 506 -12.04 17.06 -4.03
C PRO A 506 -12.43 15.64 -4.38
N PRO A 507 -13.71 15.37 -4.65
CA PRO A 507 -14.16 14.02 -4.95
C PRO A 507 -13.34 13.47 -6.13
N THR A 508 -13.02 12.19 -6.13
CA THR A 508 -12.36 11.52 -7.26
C THR A 508 -13.41 11.16 -8.30
N PHE A 509 -13.21 11.55 -9.55
CA PHE A 509 -14.22 11.33 -10.59
C PHE A 509 -14.51 9.83 -10.73
N PRO A 510 -15.77 9.40 -10.63
CA PRO A 510 -16.12 7.99 -10.64
C PRO A 510 -15.76 7.37 -12.00
N ARG A 511 -15.40 6.08 -12.03
CA ARG A 511 -14.98 5.38 -13.25
C ARG A 511 -15.68 4.04 -13.39
N ILE A 512 -15.85 3.61 -14.64
CA ILE A 512 -16.20 2.23 -15.00
C ILE A 512 -14.89 1.43 -15.09
N SER A 513 -14.79 0.35 -14.35
CA SER A 513 -13.68 -0.61 -14.46
C SER A 513 -13.85 -1.43 -15.72
N ASN A 514 -12.78 -1.65 -16.49
CA ASN A 514 -12.82 -2.42 -17.74
C ASN A 514 -13.92 -1.98 -18.74
N GLY A 515 -14.12 -0.68 -18.90
CA GLY A 515 -15.11 -0.13 -19.84
C GLY A 515 -14.82 -0.42 -21.32
N TYR A 516 -13.58 -0.79 -21.63
CA TYR A 516 -13.10 -1.16 -22.96
C TYR A 516 -13.07 -2.69 -23.19
N PHE A 517 -13.47 -3.48 -22.17
CA PHE A 517 -13.59 -4.94 -22.22
C PHE A 517 -12.30 -5.73 -22.52
N ASP A 518 -11.13 -5.14 -22.29
CA ASP A 518 -9.82 -5.74 -22.59
C ASP A 518 -9.19 -6.53 -21.46
N LEU A 519 -9.72 -6.39 -20.25
CA LEU A 519 -9.35 -7.25 -19.15
C LEU A 519 -10.15 -8.56 -19.25
N PRO A 520 -9.62 -9.67 -18.71
CA PRO A 520 -10.30 -10.96 -18.71
C PRO A 520 -11.76 -10.83 -18.22
N ALA A 521 -12.66 -11.60 -18.84
CA ALA A 521 -14.12 -11.43 -18.73
C ALA A 521 -14.66 -11.56 -17.28
N ASP A 522 -13.89 -12.16 -16.38
CA ASP A 522 -14.17 -12.39 -14.95
C ASP A 522 -13.69 -11.26 -14.01
N THR A 523 -12.94 -10.27 -14.52
CA THR A 523 -12.19 -9.35 -13.64
C THR A 523 -12.89 -8.04 -13.26
N SER A 524 -14.15 -7.80 -13.67
CA SER A 524 -14.77 -6.46 -13.47
C SER A 524 -16.27 -6.33 -13.78
N TRP A 525 -16.82 -7.17 -14.66
CA TRP A 525 -18.23 -7.16 -15.02
C TRP A 525 -18.90 -8.47 -14.61
N ASP A 526 -20.05 -8.36 -13.98
CA ASP A 526 -20.93 -9.49 -13.69
C ASP A 526 -21.79 -9.79 -14.92
N GLN A 527 -21.65 -11.00 -15.46
CA GLN A 527 -22.28 -11.45 -16.71
C GLN A 527 -23.32 -12.53 -16.40
N SER A 528 -24.50 -12.41 -17.01
CA SER A 528 -25.54 -13.41 -16.90
C SER A 528 -26.29 -13.55 -18.22
N SER A 529 -26.29 -14.76 -18.78
CA SER A 529 -27.09 -15.14 -19.95
C SER A 529 -28.02 -16.29 -19.56
N SER A 530 -29.30 -16.18 -19.90
CA SER A 530 -30.27 -17.28 -19.70
C SER A 530 -29.96 -18.52 -20.58
N ARG A 531 -29.09 -18.37 -21.57
CA ARG A 531 -28.59 -19.43 -22.46
C ARG A 531 -27.19 -19.93 -22.09
N GLY A 532 -26.54 -19.30 -21.10
CA GLY A 532 -25.19 -19.66 -20.64
C GLY A 532 -24.07 -19.17 -21.56
N GLU A 533 -24.35 -18.19 -22.43
CA GLU A 533 -23.36 -17.59 -23.31
C GLU A 533 -22.42 -16.63 -22.56
N SER A 534 -21.19 -16.49 -23.06
CA SER A 534 -20.33 -15.35 -22.69
C SER A 534 -20.97 -14.07 -23.25
N LEU A 535 -20.72 -12.92 -22.64
CA LEU A 535 -21.21 -11.64 -23.15
C LEU A 535 -20.08 -10.70 -23.57
N ILE A 536 -18.83 -11.11 -23.40
CA ILE A 536 -17.64 -10.38 -23.85
C ILE A 536 -16.87 -11.28 -24.82
N TYR A 537 -16.60 -10.76 -26.02
CA TYR A 537 -16.00 -11.48 -27.13
C TYR A 537 -14.88 -10.67 -27.77
N SER A 538 -13.92 -11.36 -28.38
CA SER A 538 -12.98 -10.70 -29.29
C SER A 538 -13.67 -10.33 -30.62
N GLU A 539 -13.17 -9.31 -31.31
CA GLU A 539 -13.72 -8.89 -32.60
C GLU A 539 -13.60 -9.97 -33.68
N ASP A 540 -12.60 -10.85 -33.55
CA ASP A 540 -12.41 -12.00 -34.43
C ASP A 540 -13.52 -13.05 -34.19
N ASP A 541 -13.84 -13.37 -32.92
CA ASP A 541 -14.92 -14.30 -32.58
C ASP A 541 -16.29 -13.80 -33.08
N VAL A 542 -16.53 -12.48 -32.96
CA VAL A 542 -17.75 -11.85 -33.50
C VAL A 542 -17.77 -11.93 -35.02
N SER A 543 -16.65 -11.66 -35.69
CA SER A 543 -16.55 -11.73 -37.15
C SER A 543 -16.85 -13.14 -37.68
N ASP A 544 -16.29 -14.15 -37.01
CA ASP A 544 -16.49 -15.56 -37.35
C ASP A 544 -17.95 -15.98 -37.14
N THR A 545 -18.56 -15.54 -36.03
CA THR A 545 -19.95 -15.89 -35.71
C THR A 545 -20.94 -15.22 -36.66
N LEU A 546 -20.72 -13.97 -37.04
CA LEU A 546 -21.59 -13.24 -37.97
C LEU A 546 -21.31 -13.58 -39.45
N GLY A 547 -20.19 -14.23 -39.76
CA GLY A 547 -19.77 -14.55 -41.13
C GLY A 547 -19.43 -13.32 -41.98
N GLN A 548 -19.06 -12.21 -41.34
CA GLN A 548 -18.69 -10.93 -41.96
C GLN A 548 -17.70 -10.18 -41.07
N GLU A 549 -16.85 -9.33 -41.66
CA GLU A 549 -15.86 -8.57 -40.89
C GLU A 549 -16.55 -7.64 -39.87
N PHE A 550 -16.16 -7.80 -38.61
CA PHE A 550 -16.53 -6.95 -37.49
C PHE A 550 -15.28 -6.26 -36.93
N ARG A 551 -15.43 -4.99 -36.56
CA ARG A 551 -14.38 -4.21 -35.88
C ARG A 551 -14.98 -3.58 -34.63
N ALA A 552 -14.38 -3.87 -33.50
CA ALA A 552 -14.71 -3.21 -32.25
C ALA A 552 -14.29 -1.73 -32.31
N HIS A 553 -14.86 -0.88 -31.44
CA HIS A 553 -14.74 0.56 -31.59
C HIS A 553 -13.38 1.08 -31.11
N SER A 554 -12.96 0.65 -29.93
CA SER A 554 -11.74 1.15 -29.27
C SER A 554 -10.65 0.11 -29.13
N SER A 555 -11.02 -1.16 -28.97
CA SER A 555 -10.11 -2.22 -28.58
C SER A 555 -10.58 -3.55 -29.12
N PRO A 556 -9.76 -4.62 -29.19
CA PRO A 556 -10.12 -5.84 -29.90
C PRO A 556 -11.21 -6.67 -29.20
N ASN A 557 -11.74 -6.24 -28.06
CA ASN A 557 -12.83 -6.90 -27.36
C ASN A 557 -14.09 -6.01 -27.32
N VAL A 558 -15.25 -6.65 -27.23
CA VAL A 558 -16.56 -6.00 -27.26
C VAL A 558 -17.55 -6.77 -26.39
N ALA A 559 -18.47 -6.04 -25.75
CA ALA A 559 -19.62 -6.68 -25.12
C ALA A 559 -20.73 -6.92 -26.17
N TRP A 560 -21.22 -8.15 -26.25
CA TRP A 560 -22.27 -8.56 -27.18
C TRP A 560 -23.43 -9.16 -26.38
N LEU A 561 -24.53 -8.40 -26.30
CA LEU A 561 -25.78 -8.84 -25.67
C LEU A 561 -26.77 -9.21 -26.77
N GLY A 562 -27.38 -10.39 -26.65
CA GLY A 562 -28.22 -10.96 -27.69
C GLY A 562 -27.46 -11.88 -28.65
N GLY A 563 -27.91 -11.94 -29.90
CA GLY A 563 -27.37 -12.87 -30.89
C GLY A 563 -27.96 -14.28 -30.79
N VAL A 564 -28.79 -14.53 -29.78
CA VAL A 564 -29.50 -15.79 -29.56
C VAL A 564 -30.99 -15.51 -29.31
N ALA A 565 -31.84 -16.27 -29.99
CA ALA A 565 -33.29 -16.17 -29.81
C ALA A 565 -33.74 -16.65 -28.42
N ASP A 566 -34.77 -16.00 -27.87
CA ASP A 566 -35.37 -16.28 -26.56
C ASP A 566 -34.28 -16.29 -25.46
N GLU A 567 -33.55 -15.18 -25.38
CA GLU A 567 -32.45 -14.95 -24.45
C GLU A 567 -32.69 -13.68 -23.62
N GLU A 568 -32.34 -13.76 -22.33
CA GLU A 568 -32.07 -12.58 -21.52
C GLU A 568 -30.58 -12.54 -21.20
N SER A 569 -29.92 -11.44 -21.60
CA SER A 569 -28.50 -11.18 -21.34
C SER A 569 -28.36 -9.95 -20.45
N ILE A 570 -27.53 -10.04 -19.41
CA ILE A 570 -27.31 -8.98 -18.42
C ILE A 570 -25.81 -8.81 -18.21
N LEU A 571 -25.34 -7.58 -18.36
CA LEU A 571 -23.98 -7.16 -18.06
C LEU A 571 -24.04 -6.05 -17.01
N ARG A 572 -23.42 -6.27 -15.84
CA ARG A 572 -23.59 -5.39 -14.67
C ARG A 572 -22.27 -5.05 -14.00
N GLN A 573 -22.12 -3.80 -13.58
CA GLN A 573 -20.99 -3.38 -12.74
C GLN A 573 -21.45 -2.46 -11.62
N ARG A 574 -20.87 -2.68 -10.44
CA ARG A 574 -21.08 -1.84 -9.26
C ARG A 574 -20.14 -0.63 -9.28
N VAL A 575 -20.70 0.57 -9.17
CA VAL A 575 -19.99 1.85 -9.26
C VAL A 575 -20.43 2.77 -8.13
N TRP A 576 -19.47 3.36 -7.41
CA TRP A 576 -19.75 4.45 -6.47
C TRP A 576 -19.87 5.77 -7.23
N LEU A 577 -20.99 6.49 -7.05
CA LEU A 577 -21.20 7.83 -7.60
C LEU A 577 -21.15 8.86 -6.46
N PRO A 578 -20.06 9.63 -6.28
CA PRO A 578 -19.98 10.61 -5.21
C PRO A 578 -20.97 11.76 -5.40
N SER A 579 -21.56 12.25 -4.31
CA SER A 579 -22.54 13.36 -4.32
C SER A 579 -21.96 14.70 -4.78
N ASP A 580 -20.64 14.83 -4.79
CA ASP A 580 -19.93 16.05 -5.15
C ASP A 580 -19.80 16.26 -6.68
N PHE A 581 -20.24 15.31 -7.52
CA PHE A 581 -20.28 15.45 -8.98
C PHE A 581 -21.71 15.60 -9.50
N ALA A 582 -22.13 16.82 -9.81
CA ALA A 582 -23.52 17.10 -10.18
C ALA A 582 -23.88 16.78 -11.65
N ASP A 583 -22.91 16.53 -12.53
CA ASP A 583 -23.11 16.23 -13.96
C ASP A 583 -22.35 14.96 -14.37
N VAL A 584 -22.51 13.87 -13.60
CA VAL A 584 -21.99 12.56 -14.00
C VAL A 584 -22.88 11.97 -15.07
N ARG A 585 -22.28 11.57 -16.18
CA ARG A 585 -22.95 10.87 -17.28
C ARG A 585 -22.27 9.55 -17.54
N LEU A 586 -23.07 8.56 -17.89
CA LEU A 586 -22.60 7.31 -18.49
C LEU A 586 -22.56 7.50 -20.01
N SER A 587 -21.37 7.44 -20.59
CA SER A 587 -21.15 7.44 -22.03
C SER A 587 -20.74 6.05 -22.46
N PHE A 588 -21.33 5.55 -23.54
CA PHE A 588 -20.91 4.30 -24.16
C PHE A 588 -21.17 4.38 -25.66
N VAL A 589 -20.44 3.59 -26.42
CA VAL A 589 -20.76 3.36 -27.82
C VAL A 589 -21.47 2.04 -28.00
N TYR A 590 -22.40 2.02 -28.93
CA TYR A 590 -23.22 0.85 -29.20
C TYR A 590 -23.46 0.69 -30.70
N ARG A 591 -23.73 -0.55 -31.10
CA ARG A 591 -24.12 -0.91 -32.46
C ARG A 591 -25.27 -1.90 -32.41
N ILE A 592 -26.29 -1.66 -33.23
CA ILE A 592 -27.45 -2.57 -33.36
C ILE A 592 -27.38 -3.27 -34.70
N GLY A 593 -27.38 -4.60 -34.66
CA GLY A 593 -27.47 -5.45 -35.84
C GLY A 593 -28.67 -6.39 -35.70
N ALA A 594 -29.84 -5.94 -36.12
CA ALA A 594 -31.08 -6.69 -36.05
C ALA A 594 -31.55 -7.18 -37.42
N ASN A 595 -32.10 -8.39 -37.43
CA ASN A 595 -32.82 -8.92 -38.58
C ASN A 595 -34.33 -8.74 -38.45
N GLU A 596 -34.81 -8.46 -37.23
CA GLU A 596 -36.23 -8.34 -36.90
C GLU A 596 -36.92 -7.16 -37.60
N LYS A 597 -38.01 -7.43 -38.33
CA LYS A 597 -38.82 -6.38 -39.00
C LYS A 597 -39.94 -5.80 -38.15
N ASP A 598 -40.47 -6.58 -37.22
CA ASP A 598 -41.61 -6.23 -36.39
C ASP A 598 -41.10 -5.70 -35.04
N CYS A 599 -40.97 -4.38 -34.91
CA CYS A 599 -40.31 -3.80 -33.74
C CYS A 599 -41.10 -3.93 -32.42
N GLY A 600 -40.38 -4.00 -31.30
CA GLY A 600 -40.93 -3.92 -29.94
C GLY A 600 -40.95 -5.26 -29.19
N HIS A 601 -40.38 -6.30 -29.79
CA HIS A 601 -40.23 -7.64 -29.26
C HIS A 601 -38.83 -7.84 -28.67
N ASP A 602 -37.78 -7.57 -29.47
CA ASP A 602 -36.41 -7.52 -28.97
C ASP A 602 -36.07 -6.12 -28.44
N GLN A 603 -35.69 -6.05 -27.17
CA GLN A 603 -35.43 -4.79 -26.49
C GLN A 603 -34.15 -4.84 -25.66
N ALA A 604 -33.43 -3.73 -25.66
CA ALA A 604 -32.27 -3.49 -24.81
C ALA A 604 -32.51 -2.32 -23.86
N TYR A 605 -31.93 -2.40 -22.68
CA TYR A 605 -32.15 -1.45 -21.59
C TYR A 605 -30.84 -1.09 -20.91
N VAL A 606 -30.79 0.14 -20.40
CA VAL A 606 -29.80 0.55 -19.40
C VAL A 606 -30.55 0.88 -18.12
N GLU A 607 -30.14 0.27 -17.02
CA GLU A 607 -30.86 0.29 -15.75
C GLU A 607 -29.93 0.56 -14.57
N ILE A 608 -30.47 1.18 -13.52
CA ILE A 608 -29.88 1.24 -12.18
C ILE A 608 -30.94 0.79 -11.18
N GLY A 609 -30.71 -0.34 -10.51
CA GLY A 609 -31.70 -0.95 -9.63
C GLY A 609 -33.00 -1.26 -10.38
N SER A 610 -34.12 -0.67 -9.95
CA SER A 610 -35.42 -0.80 -10.64
C SER A 610 -35.71 0.35 -11.62
N ALA A 611 -34.83 1.33 -11.74
CA ALA A 611 -35.02 2.48 -12.62
C ALA A 611 -34.49 2.18 -14.02
N ARG A 612 -35.36 2.31 -15.02
CA ARG A 612 -35.02 2.17 -16.44
C ARG A 612 -34.62 3.52 -17.02
N LEU A 613 -33.35 3.64 -17.42
CA LEU A 613 -32.74 4.90 -17.85
C LEU A 613 -32.77 5.10 -19.36
N ALA A 614 -32.68 4.01 -20.12
CA ALA A 614 -32.79 4.01 -21.57
C ALA A 614 -33.45 2.72 -22.08
N THR A 615 -34.03 2.78 -23.26
CA THR A 615 -34.61 1.63 -23.97
C THR A 615 -34.28 1.74 -25.45
N PHE A 616 -33.86 0.63 -26.04
CA PHE A 616 -33.48 0.49 -27.43
C PHE A 616 -34.30 -0.64 -28.04
N ASP A 617 -35.11 -0.32 -29.05
CA ASP A 617 -35.81 -1.35 -29.83
C ASP A 617 -34.81 -1.95 -30.83
N LEU A 618 -34.46 -3.22 -30.63
CA LEU A 618 -33.47 -3.94 -31.43
C LEU A 618 -34.10 -4.43 -32.74
N CYS A 619 -34.44 -3.49 -33.61
CA CYS A 619 -35.20 -3.73 -34.83
C CYS A 619 -34.40 -3.34 -36.08
N GLN A 620 -34.69 -3.97 -37.23
CA GLN A 620 -33.98 -3.74 -38.49
C GLN A 620 -33.99 -2.27 -38.92
N VAL A 621 -35.09 -1.55 -38.67
CA VAL A 621 -35.20 -0.11 -38.97
C VAL A 621 -34.28 0.76 -38.11
N ASN A 622 -33.83 0.23 -36.97
CA ASN A 622 -32.92 0.88 -36.03
C ASN A 622 -31.47 0.44 -36.20
N ASN A 623 -31.18 -0.46 -37.15
CA ASN A 623 -29.83 -0.94 -37.42
C ASN A 623 -28.83 0.20 -37.54
N LYS A 624 -27.70 0.03 -36.88
CA LYS A 624 -26.59 0.96 -36.91
C LYS A 624 -25.42 0.27 -37.59
N VAL A 625 -25.12 0.70 -38.80
CA VAL A 625 -23.97 0.16 -39.56
C VAL A 625 -22.67 0.59 -38.90
N ASP A 626 -22.61 1.84 -38.42
CA ASP A 626 -21.48 2.40 -37.68
C ASP A 626 -21.80 2.49 -36.18
N TRP A 627 -20.75 2.45 -35.36
CA TRP A 627 -20.83 2.70 -33.92
C TRP A 627 -21.52 4.04 -33.63
N GLN A 628 -22.54 4.00 -32.78
CA GLN A 628 -23.25 5.17 -32.30
C GLN A 628 -22.87 5.42 -30.85
N ARG A 629 -22.87 6.68 -30.43
CA ARG A 629 -22.69 7.01 -29.03
C ARG A 629 -24.03 7.27 -28.35
N TYR A 630 -24.12 6.88 -27.10
CA TYR A 630 -25.22 7.24 -26.22
C TYR A 630 -24.70 7.77 -24.88
N GLU A 631 -25.36 8.79 -24.35
CA GLU A 631 -25.04 9.38 -23.05
C GLU A 631 -26.28 9.39 -22.16
N ILE A 632 -26.13 8.98 -20.90
CA ILE A 632 -27.19 8.96 -19.90
C ILE A 632 -26.77 9.81 -18.71
N ASN A 633 -27.64 10.74 -18.31
CA ASN A 633 -27.42 11.54 -17.12
C ASN A 633 -27.66 10.71 -15.84
N LEU A 634 -26.65 10.62 -14.98
CA LEU A 634 -26.69 9.91 -13.71
C LEU A 634 -26.77 10.82 -12.48
N ALA A 635 -26.97 12.13 -12.66
CA ALA A 635 -27.03 13.10 -11.56
C ALA A 635 -28.07 12.76 -10.48
N GLY A 636 -29.14 12.05 -10.82
CA GLY A 636 -30.16 11.58 -9.85
C GLY A 636 -29.69 10.46 -8.92
N PHE A 637 -28.53 9.87 -9.19
CA PHE A 637 -27.98 8.70 -8.49
C PHE A 637 -26.67 9.02 -7.76
N VAL A 638 -26.32 10.29 -7.61
CA VAL A 638 -25.09 10.71 -6.92
C VAL A 638 -25.28 10.63 -5.39
N GLY A 639 -24.21 10.29 -4.68
CA GLY A 639 -24.21 10.00 -3.24
C GLY A 639 -24.55 8.55 -2.87
N GLN A 640 -24.57 7.62 -3.83
CA GLN A 640 -24.90 6.21 -3.60
C GLN A 640 -24.06 5.27 -4.47
N THR A 641 -23.92 4.02 -4.02
CA THR A 641 -23.36 2.93 -4.82
C THR A 641 -24.47 2.37 -5.70
N VAL A 642 -24.23 2.30 -7.00
CA VAL A 642 -25.21 1.83 -7.99
C VAL A 642 -24.67 0.66 -8.79
N ASP A 643 -25.55 -0.24 -9.19
CA ASP A 643 -25.23 -1.26 -10.17
C ASP A 643 -25.69 -0.77 -11.56
N VAL A 644 -24.75 -0.31 -12.39
CA VAL A 644 -25.02 0.04 -13.79
C VAL A 644 -25.22 -1.26 -14.57
N THR A 645 -26.40 -1.44 -15.13
CA THR A 645 -26.83 -2.69 -15.75
C THR A 645 -27.22 -2.45 -17.20
N PHE A 646 -26.59 -3.17 -18.13
CA PHE A 646 -27.03 -3.32 -19.51
C PHE A 646 -27.78 -4.65 -19.61
N ARG A 647 -29.02 -4.61 -20.10
CA ARG A 647 -29.88 -5.79 -20.25
C ARG A 647 -30.41 -5.87 -21.67
N SER A 648 -30.42 -7.06 -22.27
CA SER A 648 -31.14 -7.35 -23.51
C SER A 648 -32.14 -8.46 -23.26
N THR A 649 -33.36 -8.32 -23.78
CA THR A 649 -34.39 -9.35 -23.76
C THR A 649 -34.82 -9.60 -25.20
N GLN A 650 -34.66 -10.83 -25.67
CA GLN A 650 -35.05 -11.25 -27.02
C GLN A 650 -36.18 -12.25 -26.96
N ASP A 651 -37.04 -12.21 -27.97
CA ASP A 651 -38.07 -13.22 -28.16
C ASP A 651 -37.61 -14.28 -29.17
N ASN A 652 -38.53 -15.13 -29.63
CA ASN A 652 -38.19 -16.23 -30.52
C ASN A 652 -38.26 -15.87 -32.01
N THR A 653 -38.36 -14.58 -32.36
CA THR A 653 -38.55 -14.10 -33.72
C THR A 653 -37.32 -13.37 -34.25
N GLU A 654 -36.71 -13.94 -35.30
CA GLU A 654 -35.45 -13.44 -35.90
C GLU A 654 -34.33 -13.28 -34.83
N ILE A 655 -33.15 -12.77 -35.19
CA ILE A 655 -32.06 -12.59 -34.22
C ILE A 655 -31.63 -11.14 -34.28
N SER A 656 -31.48 -10.55 -33.10
CA SER A 656 -31.03 -9.18 -32.95
C SER A 656 -29.75 -9.10 -32.13
N ASN A 657 -28.91 -8.11 -32.41
CA ASN A 657 -27.62 -7.97 -31.75
C ASN A 657 -27.49 -6.57 -31.17
N TRP A 658 -27.00 -6.49 -29.94
CA TRP A 658 -26.62 -5.24 -29.30
C TRP A 658 -25.18 -5.32 -28.83
N PHE A 659 -24.31 -4.61 -29.53
CA PHE A 659 -22.90 -4.50 -29.19
C PHE A 659 -22.64 -3.24 -28.39
N LEU A 660 -21.74 -3.33 -27.40
CA LEU A 660 -21.35 -2.26 -26.49
C LEU A 660 -19.82 -2.19 -26.39
N ASP A 661 -19.27 -0.98 -26.40
CA ASP A 661 -17.85 -0.69 -26.22
C ASP A 661 -17.66 0.71 -25.59
N SER A 662 -16.44 1.01 -25.14
CA SER A 662 -16.04 2.30 -24.56
C SER A 662 -17.00 2.81 -23.47
N VAL A 663 -17.39 1.95 -22.53
CA VAL A 663 -18.30 2.30 -21.44
C VAL A 663 -17.55 3.09 -20.38
N ILE A 664 -17.83 4.38 -20.26
CA ILE A 664 -17.12 5.29 -19.36
C ILE A 664 -18.10 6.17 -18.58
N LEU A 665 -17.63 6.69 -17.46
CA LEU A 665 -18.26 7.85 -16.83
C LEU A 665 -17.53 9.12 -17.29
N CYS A 666 -18.27 10.19 -17.53
CA CYS A 666 -17.75 11.49 -17.97
C CYS A 666 -18.61 12.64 -17.41
N ASP A 667 -18.09 13.87 -17.47
CA ASP A 667 -18.85 15.08 -17.13
C ASP A 667 -18.84 16.12 -18.27
N GLY A 668 -18.31 15.74 -19.43
CA GLY A 668 -18.20 16.60 -20.61
C GLY A 668 -17.16 17.72 -20.46
N THR A 669 -16.35 17.72 -19.40
CA THR A 669 -15.22 18.64 -19.25
C THR A 669 -14.02 18.15 -20.06
N SER A 670 -13.00 19.00 -20.25
CA SER A 670 -11.76 18.61 -20.90
C SER A 670 -10.95 17.57 -20.11
N LEU A 671 -11.24 17.38 -18.83
CA LEU A 671 -10.57 16.42 -17.96
C LEU A 671 -11.24 15.04 -18.03
N HIS A 672 -12.57 15.03 -18.15
CA HIS A 672 -13.38 13.81 -18.34
C HIS A 672 -14.31 14.01 -19.54
N PRO A 673 -13.74 14.06 -20.76
CA PRO A 673 -14.53 14.21 -21.96
C PRO A 673 -15.43 12.99 -22.13
N CYS A 674 -16.63 13.20 -22.65
CA CYS A 674 -17.49 12.09 -23.05
C CYS A 674 -17.06 11.49 -24.40
N GLU A 675 -16.17 12.19 -25.14
CA GLU A 675 -15.47 11.93 -26.43
C GLU A 675 -14.31 10.97 -26.39
#